data_AF-A0A1Y6CDR8-F1
#
_entry.id   AF-A0A1Y6CDR8-F1
#
_cell.length_a   1.000
_cell.length_b   1.000
_cell.length_c   1.000
_cell.angle_alpha   90.00
_cell.angle_beta   90.00
_cell.angle_gamma   90.00
#
_symmetry.space_group_name_H-M   'P 1'
#
loop_
_entity.id
_entity.type
_entity.pdbx_description
1 polymer ?
#
loop_
_entity_poly.entity_id
_entity_poly.type
_entity_poly.pdbx_seq_one_letter_code
_entity_poly.pdbx_strand_id
1 'polypeptide(L)'
;MAAARSIAVLVILLCSWSLWGGDQPFIDWKVFVNAHERSDLSFQFSWRQLPQEFVEPEIRYVGTFRLGERTSQENQYLVLPPHWLDYQVKINSYVLHRGRTDRFVGNIYRYQTFVVPSPVLDVQNTITITARGSRQFGGFRGENPLITNDPEDLFKYRVYNSLLNDVHYPIAIFSFLLGCFSLMLLRIREYRTVANSLLVSYIFMSIPYIALATDIYTVTNWGATFPFKFQQAFQVAMWHSVILFFLIKTGKQSQRLLAALQQKRSFIVIYGIPLALLSIAIGSSDELFFTLTSIYFPLLVIVSIAVLGLMNTRSPLFYSYLVCVISSLVGIYAEVFHSNFYPFAYGFLVINISGFFGMIDDIHRNAVLNRMVNKLVSRFVPGTVYDQIYDLMKGGVSYRQVLNETRGTSSLSTVLIDICDWGKLNSHISSTIPVDLVNRARIFAFAEIQRVMENHHLELIKTSGDNMRFCGGLFLICKEREKVIATRTVSAIKQLLQEHNRINAELRKQDLPVLEIKVSATFGITTYGIEQYTNRNQFDTQGHAVNAAYRIETGIDSGFYDSYGRNVAAVSQDLVNLIDDMNLLDAFSGSHEIVDKHGIKYHCHILRKSDEEVSLSDFTTAMGNFFKKADPQSTPPPKQSPHAESIEGSDKRAVSRERIYIGEDFQVTCHGQNFEITGLVLDYSSQGIAILFDKDQNVSNALLNYHVQLSFQLAGQTFTGEGDILRYEEKDIRGTKYDLLGLRIKSNASDSREYRYSIQDHGVHPTMTCKNPFSFKNNLNFLVSDLSSHGIGVIARNQGSCLLMGMKVKIHVVFPFTGAIECDAEVIHITVVAQNELRVGLRIDSSIDDYQRQAAHFLMFDSGDEITLRELRRHGFHIDSVAAHLKCRYPQNEADLDQIFRFRLKVMHGMGECLDITDPNKMADKYDAFSRHIMIFHKDKLVSTARVVFNDGQRSRVEHLHYKAEIPDYIFDEKFVEFSRGYVDEHYRGSDVYLTMVYHLGRIALESGNDYVIISCNEALLNKFYSHFGFKVVGTFSNSPDKWLLCYANMRAIVEGRIVNPTGWALGYGELHDYLMKQNKLNRKLIGTMSKGMQNNLKPLILNKIKKSRAS
;
A
#
# COMPACT_ATOMS: atom_id res chain seq x y z
N MET A 1 9.94 -21.97 -2.47
CA MET A 1 9.24 -21.93 -3.78
C MET A 1 10.18 -21.77 -4.97
N ALA A 2 11.05 -20.76 -5.03
CA ALA A 2 11.98 -20.59 -6.16
C ALA A 2 12.91 -21.81 -6.36
N ALA A 3 13.44 -22.39 -5.28
CA ALA A 3 14.31 -23.57 -5.34
C ALA A 3 13.60 -24.83 -5.92
N ALA A 4 12.37 -25.12 -5.48
CA ALA A 4 11.57 -26.23 -6.04
C ALA A 4 11.25 -26.04 -7.53
N ARG A 5 11.15 -24.78 -7.99
CA ARG A 5 10.92 -24.44 -9.41
C ARG A 5 12.18 -24.64 -10.26
N SER A 6 13.34 -24.27 -9.75
CA SER A 6 14.62 -24.51 -10.43
C SER A 6 14.94 -26.00 -10.54
N ILE A 7 14.60 -26.79 -9.51
CA ILE A 7 14.79 -28.25 -9.51
C ILE A 7 13.89 -28.93 -10.56
N ALA A 8 12.61 -28.53 -10.67
CA ALA A 8 11.72 -29.10 -11.68
C ALA A 8 12.17 -28.79 -13.12
N VAL A 9 12.63 -27.55 -13.38
CA VAL A 9 13.18 -27.17 -14.70
C VAL A 9 14.47 -27.93 -15.00
N LEU A 10 15.35 -28.09 -14.01
CA LEU A 10 16.60 -28.85 -14.16
C LEU A 10 16.34 -30.33 -14.44
N VAL A 11 15.39 -30.96 -13.74
CA VAL A 11 15.00 -32.37 -13.98
C VAL A 11 14.43 -32.55 -15.39
N ILE A 12 13.56 -31.64 -15.85
CA ILE A 12 13.00 -31.70 -17.22
C ILE A 12 14.10 -31.52 -18.27
N LEU A 13 15.02 -30.59 -18.09
CA LEU A 13 16.14 -30.35 -19.01
C LEU A 13 17.13 -31.53 -19.04
N LEU A 14 17.45 -32.11 -17.88
CA LEU A 14 18.33 -33.28 -17.77
C LEU A 14 17.72 -34.52 -18.42
N CYS A 15 16.42 -34.78 -18.23
CA CYS A 15 15.70 -35.86 -18.92
C CYS A 15 15.61 -35.63 -20.43
N SER A 16 15.58 -34.37 -20.89
CA SER A 16 15.55 -34.03 -22.31
C SER A 16 16.92 -34.19 -22.98
N TRP A 17 18.01 -33.85 -22.29
CA TRP A 17 19.39 -33.95 -22.81
C TRP A 17 19.79 -35.40 -23.07
N SER A 18 19.50 -36.33 -22.16
CA SER A 18 19.84 -37.76 -22.33
C SER A 18 19.20 -38.40 -23.57
N LEU A 19 18.17 -37.78 -24.14
CA LEU A 19 17.43 -38.28 -25.31
C LEU A 19 17.91 -37.68 -26.65
N TRP A 20 18.73 -36.62 -26.64
CA TRP A 20 19.19 -35.93 -27.86
C TRP A 20 20.46 -36.55 -28.47
N GLY A 21 21.06 -37.56 -27.84
CA GLY A 21 22.36 -38.12 -28.23
C GLY A 21 22.35 -39.27 -29.25
N GLY A 22 21.24 -39.58 -29.92
CA GLY A 22 21.14 -40.75 -30.80
C GLY A 22 20.55 -40.45 -32.18
N ASP A 23 21.41 -40.10 -33.14
CA ASP A 23 21.07 -40.12 -34.56
C ASP A 23 21.03 -41.59 -35.05
N GLN A 24 19.84 -42.18 -35.18
CA GLN A 24 19.63 -43.44 -35.92
C GLN A 24 18.33 -43.33 -36.73
N PRO A 25 18.36 -43.21 -38.07
CA PRO A 25 17.17 -43.33 -38.90
C PRO A 25 16.76 -44.81 -38.98
N PHE A 26 15.45 -45.07 -38.88
CA PHE A 26 14.78 -46.37 -39.06
C PHE A 26 15.52 -47.61 -38.51
N ILE A 27 15.20 -47.92 -37.25
CA ILE A 27 15.68 -49.02 -36.40
C ILE A 27 15.72 -50.38 -37.12
N ASP A 28 16.92 -50.98 -37.22
CA ASP A 28 17.06 -52.44 -37.26
C ASP A 28 16.47 -52.99 -35.96
N TRP A 29 15.38 -53.75 -36.06
CA TRP A 29 14.74 -54.32 -34.89
C TRP A 29 15.67 -55.34 -34.23
N LYS A 30 16.01 -55.14 -32.96
CA LYS A 30 16.90 -56.01 -32.18
C LYS A 30 16.07 -56.89 -31.26
N VAL A 31 15.91 -58.18 -31.56
CA VAL A 31 15.22 -59.06 -30.59
C VAL A 31 16.15 -59.34 -29.42
N PHE A 32 15.58 -59.24 -28.23
CA PHE A 32 16.23 -59.68 -27.01
C PHE A 32 15.61 -61.01 -26.58
N VAL A 33 16.47 -61.97 -26.28
CA VAL A 33 16.08 -63.24 -25.65
C VAL A 33 16.79 -63.30 -24.31
N ASN A 34 16.03 -63.32 -23.21
CA ASN A 34 16.56 -63.27 -21.85
C ASN A 34 17.57 -62.11 -21.66
N ALA A 35 17.16 -60.90 -22.04
CA ALA A 35 17.96 -59.67 -21.94
C ALA A 35 19.27 -59.63 -22.75
N HIS A 36 19.55 -60.60 -23.62
CA HIS A 36 20.69 -60.57 -24.53
C HIS A 36 20.24 -60.21 -25.96
N GLU A 37 20.91 -59.21 -26.54
CA GLU A 37 20.71 -58.82 -27.93
C GLU A 37 21.18 -59.95 -28.85
N ARG A 38 20.30 -60.39 -29.75
CA ARG A 38 20.60 -61.45 -30.71
C ARG A 38 20.83 -60.82 -32.08
N SER A 39 22.09 -60.50 -32.38
CA SER A 39 22.51 -59.91 -33.65
C SER A 39 22.40 -60.86 -34.85
N ASP A 40 22.18 -62.15 -34.60
CA ASP A 40 21.85 -63.16 -35.62
C ASP A 40 20.41 -63.06 -36.16
N LEU A 41 19.60 -62.17 -35.58
CA LEU A 41 18.25 -61.87 -36.03
C LEU A 41 18.27 -60.66 -36.97
N SER A 42 18.02 -60.91 -38.25
CA SER A 42 17.67 -59.84 -39.20
C SER A 42 16.17 -59.89 -39.47
N PHE A 43 15.48 -58.77 -39.27
CA PHE A 43 14.10 -58.63 -39.69
C PHE A 43 14.07 -58.20 -41.15
N GLN A 44 13.64 -59.08 -42.03
CA GLN A 44 13.39 -58.68 -43.42
C GLN A 44 12.10 -57.88 -43.50
N PHE A 45 12.27 -56.59 -43.80
CA PHE A 45 11.17 -55.69 -44.06
C PHE A 45 10.73 -55.83 -45.52
N SER A 46 9.49 -56.25 -45.74
CA SER A 46 8.91 -56.22 -47.08
C SER A 46 7.56 -55.51 -47.05
N TRP A 47 7.50 -54.34 -47.70
CA TRP A 47 6.23 -53.76 -48.12
C TRP A 47 5.76 -54.52 -49.34
N ARG A 48 4.71 -55.33 -49.19
CA ARG A 48 3.97 -55.78 -50.36
C ARG A 48 2.91 -54.71 -50.64
N GLN A 49 3.15 -53.87 -51.65
CA GLN A 49 2.05 -53.18 -52.30
C GLN A 49 1.17 -54.27 -52.92
N LEU A 50 0.07 -54.58 -52.24
CA LEU A 50 -0.97 -55.40 -52.84
C LEU A 50 -1.54 -54.62 -54.04
N PRO A 51 -1.98 -55.31 -55.11
CA PRO A 51 -2.66 -54.65 -56.23
C PRO A 51 -3.78 -53.74 -55.70
N GLN A 52 -4.01 -52.61 -56.39
CA GLN A 52 -4.82 -51.44 -55.98
C GLN A 52 -6.23 -51.71 -55.43
N GLU A 53 -6.69 -52.96 -55.46
CA GLU A 53 -8.00 -53.40 -54.98
C GLU A 53 -8.03 -53.80 -53.48
N PHE A 54 -6.90 -53.86 -52.78
CA PHE A 54 -6.86 -54.10 -51.32
C PHE A 54 -6.64 -52.80 -50.52
N VAL A 55 -7.55 -52.56 -49.57
CA VAL A 55 -7.79 -51.26 -48.90
C VAL A 55 -6.78 -50.89 -47.81
N GLU A 56 -5.88 -51.78 -47.35
CA GLU A 56 -4.90 -51.43 -46.31
C GLU A 56 -3.55 -52.13 -46.55
N PRO A 57 -2.41 -51.44 -46.39
CA PRO A 57 -1.11 -52.07 -46.57
C PRO A 57 -0.82 -53.07 -45.43
N GLU A 58 -0.29 -54.24 -45.78
CA GLU A 58 0.13 -55.29 -44.85
C GLU A 58 1.65 -55.20 -44.63
N ILE A 59 2.05 -55.01 -43.38
CA ILE A 59 3.43 -54.99 -42.93
C ILE A 59 3.73 -56.35 -42.31
N ARG A 60 4.73 -57.05 -42.83
CA ARG A 60 5.12 -58.36 -42.29
C ARG A 60 6.53 -58.29 -41.73
N TYR A 61 6.64 -58.55 -40.43
CA TYR A 61 7.90 -58.75 -39.72
C TYR A 61 8.14 -60.25 -39.58
N VAL A 62 9.29 -60.75 -40.04
CA VAL A 62 9.70 -62.14 -39.86
C VAL A 62 11.10 -62.16 -39.28
N GLY A 63 11.30 -62.88 -38.18
CA GLY A 63 12.61 -63.11 -37.58
C GLY A 63 12.75 -64.57 -37.11
N THR A 64 13.95 -65.13 -37.17
CA THR A 64 14.22 -66.52 -36.75
C THR A 64 15.21 -66.58 -35.59
N PHE A 65 14.82 -67.12 -34.42
CA PHE A 65 15.69 -67.19 -33.23
C PHE A 65 15.89 -68.64 -32.77
N ARG A 66 17.02 -68.92 -32.12
CA ARG A 66 17.30 -70.22 -31.50
C ARG A 66 17.26 -70.14 -29.97
N LEU A 67 16.54 -71.06 -29.35
CA LEU A 67 16.52 -71.23 -27.89
C LEU A 67 17.53 -72.30 -27.50
N GLY A 68 18.25 -72.11 -26.38
CA GLY A 68 19.16 -73.15 -25.86
C GLY A 68 18.37 -74.37 -25.38
N GLU A 69 19.00 -75.56 -25.40
CA GLU A 69 18.34 -76.84 -25.05
C GLU A 69 17.65 -76.81 -23.67
N ARG A 70 18.21 -76.08 -22.69
CA ARG A 70 17.63 -75.91 -21.34
C ARG A 70 16.40 -75.01 -21.25
N THR A 71 16.23 -74.06 -22.18
CA THR A 71 15.10 -73.10 -22.17
C THR A 71 13.79 -73.64 -22.75
N SER A 72 13.80 -74.87 -23.30
CA SER A 72 12.67 -75.50 -23.99
C SER A 72 11.57 -76.04 -23.07
N GLN A 73 11.81 -76.17 -21.75
CA GLN A 73 10.85 -76.77 -20.80
C GLN A 73 10.02 -75.76 -19.99
N GLU A 74 10.33 -74.47 -20.05
CA GLU A 74 9.60 -73.41 -19.33
C GLU A 74 8.73 -72.57 -20.28
N ASN A 75 7.63 -72.03 -19.76
CA ASN A 75 6.79 -71.09 -20.51
C ASN A 75 7.58 -69.79 -20.76
N GLN A 76 7.71 -69.41 -22.03
CA GLN A 76 8.32 -68.15 -22.42
C GLN A 76 7.23 -67.08 -22.56
N TYR A 77 7.57 -65.83 -22.30
CA TYR A 77 6.65 -64.71 -22.49
C TYR A 77 7.14 -63.83 -23.63
N LEU A 78 6.27 -63.62 -24.61
CA LEU A 78 6.48 -62.61 -25.64
C LEU A 78 5.83 -61.30 -25.18
N VAL A 79 6.66 -60.32 -24.90
CA VAL A 79 6.24 -58.94 -24.62
C VAL A 79 6.32 -58.16 -25.92
N LEU A 80 5.17 -57.76 -26.44
CA LEU A 80 5.08 -56.87 -27.58
C LEU A 80 4.94 -55.42 -27.12
N PRO A 81 5.67 -54.50 -27.76
CA PRO A 81 5.47 -53.07 -27.54
C PRO A 81 4.02 -52.67 -27.84
N PRO A 82 3.54 -51.56 -27.26
CA PRO A 82 2.27 -50.98 -27.67
C PRO A 82 2.27 -50.68 -29.16
N HIS A 83 1.20 -51.07 -29.85
CA HIS A 83 1.05 -50.89 -31.30
C HIS A 83 -0.42 -50.67 -31.64
N TRP A 84 -0.63 -50.14 -32.85
CA TRP A 84 -1.90 -49.54 -33.27
C TRP A 84 -2.56 -50.23 -34.45
N LEU A 85 -1.90 -51.27 -34.97
CA LEU A 85 -2.28 -51.94 -36.19
C LEU A 85 -2.93 -53.29 -35.92
N ASP A 86 -3.62 -53.76 -36.94
CA ASP A 86 -4.30 -55.04 -36.93
C ASP A 86 -3.29 -56.14 -37.08
N TYR A 87 -2.97 -56.82 -35.98
CA TYR A 87 -1.76 -57.64 -35.94
C TYR A 87 -2.06 -59.09 -35.64
N GLN A 88 -1.37 -59.96 -36.36
CA GLN A 88 -1.33 -61.38 -36.15
C GLN A 88 0.10 -61.74 -35.77
N VAL A 89 0.27 -62.31 -34.60
CA VAL A 89 1.56 -62.83 -34.14
C VAL A 89 1.53 -64.33 -34.29
N LYS A 90 2.51 -64.85 -35.01
CA LYS A 90 2.78 -66.27 -35.15
C LYS A 90 4.16 -66.58 -34.63
N ILE A 91 4.30 -67.71 -33.97
CA ILE A 91 5.60 -68.33 -33.72
C ILE A 91 5.55 -69.69 -34.41
N ASN A 92 6.50 -69.90 -35.31
CA ASN A 92 6.48 -70.95 -36.32
C ASN A 92 5.17 -70.87 -37.13
N SER A 93 4.43 -71.97 -37.21
CA SER A 93 3.10 -72.02 -37.83
C SER A 93 1.96 -71.69 -36.87
N TYR A 94 2.23 -71.58 -35.57
CA TYR A 94 1.21 -71.38 -34.55
C TYR A 94 0.82 -69.91 -34.42
N VAL A 95 -0.47 -69.63 -34.45
CA VAL A 95 -1.01 -68.28 -34.27
C VAL A 95 -1.13 -68.01 -32.77
N LEU A 96 -0.20 -67.25 -32.23
CA LEU A 96 -0.17 -66.88 -30.82
C LEU A 96 -1.32 -65.91 -30.48
N HIS A 97 -1.57 -64.94 -31.36
CA HIS A 97 -2.62 -63.95 -31.17
C HIS A 97 -3.10 -63.36 -32.51
N ARG A 98 -4.37 -62.97 -32.58
CA ARG A 98 -4.93 -62.10 -33.61
C ARG A 98 -5.65 -60.94 -32.91
N GLY A 99 -5.07 -59.75 -32.96
CA GLY A 99 -5.79 -58.52 -32.66
C GLY A 99 -6.74 -58.18 -33.82
N ARG A 100 -7.90 -57.59 -33.52
CA ARG A 100 -8.79 -56.95 -34.50
C ARG A 100 -8.90 -55.43 -34.16
N THR A 101 -8.77 -54.54 -35.15
CA THR A 101 -8.70 -53.06 -35.04
C THR A 101 -10.00 -52.36 -35.38
N ASP A 102 -11.09 -53.09 -35.61
CA ASP A 102 -12.42 -52.49 -35.64
C ASP A 102 -12.81 -51.86 -34.29
N ARG A 103 -11.98 -52.06 -33.24
CA ARG A 103 -12.12 -51.46 -31.92
C ARG A 103 -10.81 -50.87 -31.42
N PHE A 104 -10.89 -49.74 -30.74
CA PHE A 104 -9.75 -49.11 -30.07
C PHE A 104 -9.17 -50.07 -29.01
N VAL A 105 -7.96 -50.59 -29.24
CA VAL A 105 -7.25 -51.44 -28.29
C VAL A 105 -6.96 -50.60 -27.05
N GLY A 106 -7.62 -50.93 -25.93
CA GLY A 106 -7.48 -50.19 -24.68
C GLY A 106 -6.03 -49.99 -24.27
N ASN A 107 -5.80 -48.85 -23.63
CA ASN A 107 -4.53 -48.34 -23.15
C ASN A 107 -3.38 -48.45 -24.16
N ILE A 108 -3.23 -47.40 -24.96
CA ILE A 108 -2.19 -47.25 -25.99
C ILE A 108 -0.75 -47.31 -25.46
N TYR A 109 -0.55 -47.36 -24.14
CA TYR A 109 0.73 -47.47 -23.47
C TYR A 109 0.99 -48.86 -22.90
N ARG A 110 0.02 -49.77 -22.98
CA ARG A 110 0.10 -51.10 -22.38
C ARG A 110 0.89 -52.06 -23.25
N TYR A 111 2.02 -52.54 -22.74
CA TYR A 111 2.72 -53.69 -23.32
C TYR A 111 1.82 -54.92 -23.28
N GLN A 112 1.76 -55.64 -24.39
CA GLN A 112 0.98 -56.88 -24.50
C GLN A 112 1.89 -58.06 -24.20
N THR A 113 1.56 -58.84 -23.18
CA THR A 113 2.35 -60.03 -22.80
C THR A 113 1.57 -61.28 -23.18
N PHE A 114 2.20 -62.13 -23.99
CA PHE A 114 1.63 -63.41 -24.43
C PHE A 114 2.45 -64.55 -23.87
N VAL A 115 1.77 -65.56 -23.32
CA VAL A 115 2.43 -66.82 -22.96
C VAL A 115 2.65 -67.62 -24.22
N VAL A 116 3.90 -67.98 -24.51
CA VAL A 116 4.27 -68.86 -25.61
C VAL A 116 4.34 -70.28 -25.06
N PRO A 117 3.43 -71.19 -25.46
CA PRO A 117 3.44 -72.56 -24.96
C PRO A 117 4.73 -73.26 -25.39
N SER A 118 5.41 -73.93 -24.45
CA SER A 118 6.65 -74.68 -24.73
C SER A 118 6.56 -75.66 -25.91
N PRO A 119 5.44 -76.38 -26.17
CA PRO A 119 5.32 -77.29 -27.33
C PRO A 119 5.35 -76.59 -28.70
N VAL A 120 5.15 -75.27 -28.74
CA VAL A 120 5.18 -74.47 -29.98
C VAL A 120 6.62 -74.10 -30.35
N LEU A 121 7.55 -74.20 -29.40
CA LEU A 121 8.94 -73.79 -29.54
C LEU A 121 9.83 -75.00 -29.91
N ASP A 122 10.64 -74.81 -30.95
CA ASP A 122 11.67 -75.76 -31.40
C ASP A 122 13.08 -75.18 -31.12
N VAL A 123 14.15 -75.90 -31.45
CA VAL A 123 15.53 -75.40 -31.38
C VAL A 123 15.70 -74.16 -32.25
N GLN A 124 14.99 -74.08 -33.38
CA GLN A 124 14.96 -72.93 -34.28
C GLN A 124 13.51 -72.48 -34.52
N ASN A 125 13.19 -71.26 -34.07
CA ASN A 125 11.85 -70.68 -34.11
C ASN A 125 11.77 -69.54 -35.10
N THR A 126 10.61 -69.33 -35.70
CA THR A 126 10.33 -68.18 -36.57
C THR A 126 9.20 -67.35 -35.98
N ILE A 127 9.45 -66.13 -35.51
CA ILE A 127 8.37 -65.20 -35.18
C ILE A 127 7.94 -64.44 -36.44
N THR A 128 6.65 -64.48 -36.74
CA THR A 128 6.03 -63.64 -37.78
C THR A 128 5.02 -62.72 -37.13
N ILE A 129 5.23 -61.41 -37.19
CA ILE A 129 4.23 -60.41 -36.81
C ILE A 129 3.72 -59.80 -38.10
N THR A 130 2.48 -60.07 -38.46
CA THR A 130 1.81 -59.46 -39.61
C THR A 130 0.90 -58.37 -39.09
N ALA A 131 1.16 -57.11 -39.40
CA ALA A 131 0.33 -55.96 -39.04
C ALA A 131 -0.36 -55.38 -40.28
N ARG A 132 -1.63 -54.99 -40.20
CA ARG A 132 -2.40 -54.35 -41.28
C ARG A 132 -2.91 -52.99 -40.81
N GLY A 133 -2.78 -51.99 -41.67
CA GLY A 133 -3.35 -50.66 -41.46
C GLY A 133 -2.48 -49.56 -42.04
N SER A 134 -2.92 -48.30 -41.89
CA SER A 134 -2.30 -47.15 -42.57
C SER A 134 -0.81 -46.99 -42.22
N ARG A 135 0.00 -46.74 -43.27
CA ARG A 135 1.46 -46.51 -43.19
C ARG A 135 1.82 -45.36 -42.23
N GLN A 136 0.92 -44.41 -42.02
CA GLN A 136 1.13 -43.29 -41.10
C GLN A 136 1.05 -43.70 -39.61
N PHE A 137 0.42 -44.84 -39.30
CA PHE A 137 0.35 -45.43 -37.96
C PHE A 137 1.26 -46.65 -37.79
N GLY A 138 1.99 -47.02 -38.86
CA GLY A 138 2.72 -48.27 -38.97
C GLY A 138 4.12 -48.23 -38.41
N GLY A 139 4.23 -48.26 -37.08
CA GLY A 139 5.47 -48.57 -36.38
C GLY A 139 5.15 -49.05 -34.98
N PHE A 140 5.73 -50.18 -34.57
CA PHE A 140 5.88 -50.45 -33.14
C PHE A 140 6.81 -49.37 -32.58
N ARG A 141 6.42 -48.76 -31.47
CA ARG A 141 7.13 -47.60 -30.93
C ARG A 141 8.47 -48.02 -30.32
N GLY A 142 9.57 -47.75 -31.04
CA GLY A 142 10.96 -47.59 -30.57
C GLY A 142 11.63 -48.75 -29.82
N GLU A 143 10.86 -49.70 -29.30
CA GLU A 143 11.31 -50.81 -28.49
C GLU A 143 11.04 -52.11 -29.22
N ASN A 144 11.95 -53.04 -29.05
CA ASN A 144 11.89 -54.30 -29.77
C ASN A 144 11.02 -55.32 -29.03
N PRO A 145 10.37 -56.26 -29.74
CA PRO A 145 9.77 -57.42 -29.13
C PRO A 145 10.77 -58.13 -28.22
N LEU A 146 10.36 -58.40 -26.98
CA LEU A 146 11.17 -59.12 -25.99
C LEU A 146 10.56 -60.50 -25.75
N ILE A 147 11.37 -61.54 -25.89
CA ILE A 147 11.00 -62.89 -25.42
C ILE A 147 11.82 -63.14 -24.15
N THR A 148 11.14 -63.37 -23.04
CA THR A 148 11.81 -63.59 -21.74
C THR A 148 11.04 -64.59 -20.89
N ASN A 149 11.74 -65.39 -20.12
CA ASN A 149 11.19 -66.12 -18.97
C ASN A 149 11.56 -65.45 -17.63
N ASP A 150 12.29 -64.33 -17.65
CA ASP A 150 12.73 -63.61 -16.45
C ASP A 150 11.55 -62.87 -15.78
N PRO A 151 11.19 -63.24 -14.53
CA PRO A 151 10.16 -62.54 -13.76
C PRO A 151 10.47 -61.06 -13.52
N GLU A 152 11.76 -60.67 -13.41
CA GLU A 152 12.13 -59.27 -13.16
C GLU A 152 11.85 -58.37 -14.37
N ASP A 153 12.12 -58.86 -15.57
CA ASP A 153 11.81 -58.12 -16.79
C ASP A 153 10.31 -57.95 -16.95
N LEU A 154 9.54 -59.02 -16.73
CA LEU A 154 8.07 -58.94 -16.72
C LEU A 154 7.55 -57.98 -15.63
N PHE A 155 8.19 -57.96 -14.47
CA PHE A 155 7.86 -57.02 -13.39
C PHE A 155 8.15 -55.57 -13.79
N LYS A 156 9.30 -55.27 -14.41
CA LYS A 156 9.62 -53.92 -14.93
C LYS A 156 8.55 -53.41 -15.89
N TYR A 157 8.14 -54.20 -16.88
CA TYR A 157 7.09 -53.80 -17.82
C TYR A 157 5.70 -53.69 -17.17
N ARG A 158 5.39 -54.54 -16.19
CA ARG A 158 4.15 -54.42 -15.39
C ARG A 158 4.15 -53.14 -14.55
N VAL A 159 5.26 -52.80 -13.90
CA VAL A 159 5.42 -51.56 -13.13
C VAL A 159 5.37 -50.33 -14.03
N TYR A 160 5.97 -50.39 -15.22
CA TYR A 160 5.89 -49.30 -16.21
C TYR A 160 4.45 -49.07 -16.68
N ASN A 161 3.73 -50.15 -17.00
CA ASN A 161 2.30 -50.11 -17.30
C ASN A 161 1.48 -49.56 -16.12
N SER A 162 1.77 -49.98 -14.89
CA SER A 162 1.09 -49.49 -13.67
C SER A 162 1.34 -48.01 -13.47
N LEU A 163 2.60 -47.55 -13.49
CA LEU A 163 2.95 -46.14 -13.31
C LEU A 163 2.32 -45.24 -14.37
N LEU A 164 2.30 -45.66 -15.64
CA LEU A 164 1.63 -44.90 -16.67
C LEU A 164 0.11 -44.89 -16.44
N ASN A 165 -0.52 -46.01 -16.12
CA ASN A 165 -1.98 -46.07 -15.98
C ASN A 165 -2.48 -45.39 -14.70
N ASP A 166 -1.77 -45.59 -13.60
CA ASP A 166 -2.13 -45.11 -12.27
C ASP A 166 -1.81 -43.63 -12.07
N VAL A 167 -0.99 -43.00 -12.91
CA VAL A 167 -0.73 -41.56 -12.87
C VAL A 167 -1.77 -40.78 -13.67
N HIS A 168 -2.28 -41.32 -14.78
CA HIS A 168 -3.26 -40.61 -15.61
C HIS A 168 -4.65 -40.55 -14.96
N TYR A 169 -5.05 -41.58 -14.21
CA TYR A 169 -6.35 -41.63 -13.54
C TYR A 169 -6.52 -40.53 -12.46
N PRO A 170 -5.58 -40.32 -11.52
CA PRO A 170 -5.61 -39.20 -10.58
C PRO A 170 -5.53 -37.84 -11.27
N ILE A 171 -4.78 -37.70 -12.37
CA ILE A 171 -4.72 -36.45 -13.14
C ILE A 171 -6.08 -36.15 -13.80
N ALA A 172 -6.80 -37.18 -14.27
CA ALA A 172 -8.17 -37.06 -14.80
C ALA A 172 -9.12 -36.54 -13.73
N ILE A 173 -9.12 -37.21 -12.57
CA ILE A 173 -9.97 -36.86 -11.43
C ILE A 173 -9.64 -35.44 -10.95
N PHE A 174 -8.37 -35.10 -10.80
CA PHE A 174 -7.94 -33.77 -10.38
C PHE A 174 -8.40 -32.69 -11.37
N SER A 175 -8.21 -32.91 -12.68
CA SER A 175 -8.64 -31.97 -13.71
C SER A 175 -10.17 -31.80 -13.73
N PHE A 176 -10.91 -32.89 -13.55
CA PHE A 176 -12.37 -32.84 -13.43
C PHE A 176 -12.83 -32.05 -12.19
N LEU A 177 -12.26 -32.35 -11.01
CA LEU A 177 -12.55 -31.64 -9.77
C LEU A 177 -12.22 -30.15 -9.87
N LEU A 178 -11.08 -29.81 -10.50
CA LEU A 178 -10.66 -28.44 -10.75
C LEU A 178 -11.64 -27.72 -11.69
N GLY A 179 -12.16 -28.40 -12.71
CA GLY A 179 -13.18 -27.88 -13.62
C GLY A 179 -14.50 -27.59 -12.91
N CYS A 180 -14.97 -28.54 -12.09
CA CYS A 180 -16.15 -28.37 -11.25
C CYS A 180 -16.01 -27.21 -10.25
N PHE A 181 -14.87 -27.11 -9.57
CA PHE A 181 -14.56 -25.99 -8.66
C PHE A 181 -14.57 -24.64 -9.40
N SER A 182 -13.99 -24.59 -10.60
CA SER A 182 -13.94 -23.38 -11.41
C SER A 182 -15.32 -22.96 -11.94
N LEU A 183 -16.20 -23.92 -12.29
CA LEU A 183 -17.61 -23.65 -12.60
C LEU A 183 -18.39 -23.10 -11.40
N MET A 184 -18.11 -23.62 -10.20
CA MET A 184 -18.71 -23.12 -8.96
C MET A 184 -18.31 -21.66 -8.73
N LEU A 185 -17.04 -21.30 -8.95
CA LEU A 185 -16.58 -19.92 -8.87
C LEU A 185 -17.25 -19.01 -9.92
N LEU A 186 -17.48 -19.47 -11.15
CA LEU A 186 -18.18 -18.69 -12.19
C LEU A 186 -19.67 -18.42 -11.88
N ARG A 187 -20.30 -19.21 -11.00
CA ARG A 187 -21.67 -18.91 -10.52
C ARG A 187 -21.69 -17.73 -9.55
N ILE A 188 -20.57 -17.42 -8.91
CA ILE A 188 -20.44 -16.26 -8.02
C ILE A 188 -20.18 -15.03 -8.90
N ARG A 189 -21.11 -14.07 -8.89
CA ARG A 189 -21.12 -12.88 -9.77
C ARG A 189 -19.79 -12.10 -9.73
N GLU A 190 -19.15 -12.04 -8.56
CA GLU A 190 -17.88 -11.35 -8.32
C GLU A 190 -16.68 -11.97 -9.06
N TYR A 191 -16.76 -13.24 -9.44
CA TYR A 191 -15.68 -13.97 -10.12
C TYR A 191 -15.96 -14.24 -11.60
N ARG A 192 -17.03 -13.66 -12.19
CA ARG A 192 -17.30 -13.73 -13.63
C ARG A 192 -16.38 -12.80 -14.42
N THR A 193 -15.16 -13.25 -14.64
CA THR A 193 -14.23 -12.60 -15.56
C THR A 193 -14.02 -13.48 -16.80
N VAL A 194 -13.70 -12.84 -17.94
CA VAL A 194 -13.34 -13.55 -19.18
C VAL A 194 -12.15 -14.49 -18.93
N ALA A 195 -11.19 -14.08 -18.09
CA ALA A 195 -10.06 -14.91 -17.69
C ALA A 195 -10.50 -16.21 -16.98
N ASN A 196 -11.46 -16.13 -16.05
CA ASN A 196 -11.95 -17.32 -15.34
C ASN A 196 -12.78 -18.24 -16.25
N SER A 197 -13.49 -17.68 -17.24
CA SER A 197 -14.23 -18.47 -18.23
C SER A 197 -13.29 -19.25 -19.14
N LEU A 198 -12.17 -18.65 -19.54
CA LEU A 198 -11.15 -19.29 -20.36
C LEU A 198 -10.35 -20.35 -19.60
N LEU A 199 -10.10 -20.14 -18.31
CA LEU A 199 -9.51 -21.16 -17.45
C LEU A 199 -10.42 -22.38 -17.30
N VAL A 200 -11.74 -22.17 -17.16
CA VAL A 200 -12.73 -23.24 -17.15
C VAL A 200 -12.74 -23.99 -18.48
N SER A 201 -12.85 -23.27 -19.61
CA SER A 201 -12.77 -23.88 -20.93
C SER A 201 -11.48 -24.69 -21.10
N TYR A 202 -10.34 -24.16 -20.65
CA TYR A 202 -9.07 -24.85 -20.66
C TYR A 202 -9.08 -26.18 -19.87
N ILE A 203 -9.61 -26.18 -18.65
CA ILE A 203 -9.68 -27.38 -17.81
C ILE A 203 -10.62 -28.44 -18.42
N PHE A 204 -11.79 -28.05 -18.92
CA PHE A 204 -12.72 -29.00 -19.57
C PHE A 204 -12.15 -29.58 -20.87
N MET A 205 -11.42 -28.77 -21.65
CA MET A 205 -10.83 -29.20 -22.92
C MET A 205 -9.66 -30.19 -22.74
N SER A 206 -9.14 -30.35 -21.51
CA SER A 206 -8.12 -31.37 -21.20
C SER A 206 -8.65 -32.75 -20.83
N ILE A 207 -9.95 -32.88 -20.55
CA ILE A 207 -10.57 -34.17 -20.20
C ILE A 207 -10.41 -35.20 -21.33
N PRO A 208 -10.61 -34.86 -22.64
CA PRO A 208 -10.42 -35.81 -23.74
C PRO A 208 -8.98 -36.33 -23.89
N TYR A 209 -7.98 -35.49 -23.55
CA TYR A 209 -6.57 -35.86 -23.59
C TYR A 209 -6.24 -36.91 -22.53
N ILE A 210 -6.81 -36.73 -21.33
CA ILE A 210 -6.63 -37.69 -20.24
C ILE A 210 -7.44 -38.96 -20.50
N ALA A 211 -8.61 -38.84 -21.15
CA ALA A 211 -9.44 -39.97 -21.53
C ALA A 211 -8.75 -40.96 -22.49
N LEU A 212 -7.74 -40.53 -23.26
CA LEU A 212 -6.98 -41.42 -24.16
C LEU A 212 -5.95 -42.30 -23.45
N ALA A 213 -5.47 -41.83 -22.31
CA ALA A 213 -4.64 -42.63 -21.41
C ALA A 213 -5.48 -43.58 -20.54
N THR A 214 -6.81 -43.57 -20.70
CA THR A 214 -7.75 -44.44 -20.01
C THR A 214 -8.52 -45.30 -21.01
N ASP A 215 -9.00 -46.48 -20.62
CA ASP A 215 -9.73 -47.41 -21.50
C ASP A 215 -11.13 -46.91 -21.94
N ILE A 216 -11.46 -45.63 -21.73
CA ILE A 216 -12.79 -45.06 -21.94
C ILE A 216 -13.26 -45.22 -23.40
N TYR A 217 -12.39 -45.01 -24.39
CA TYR A 217 -12.75 -45.12 -25.80
C TYR A 217 -12.97 -46.57 -26.26
N THR A 218 -12.39 -47.53 -25.54
CA THR A 218 -12.60 -48.97 -25.77
C THR A 218 -14.01 -49.39 -25.35
N VAL A 219 -14.53 -48.79 -24.27
CA VAL A 219 -15.90 -49.05 -23.79
C VAL A 219 -16.95 -48.53 -24.77
N THR A 220 -16.68 -47.42 -25.47
CA THR A 220 -17.63 -46.77 -26.39
C THR A 220 -17.61 -47.33 -27.81
N ASN A 221 -16.72 -48.29 -28.11
CA ASN A 221 -16.66 -49.00 -29.38
C ASN A 221 -16.41 -48.09 -30.61
N TRP A 222 -15.60 -47.05 -30.44
CA TRP A 222 -15.25 -46.11 -31.52
C TRP A 222 -14.11 -46.64 -32.39
N GLY A 223 -14.10 -46.26 -33.68
CA GLY A 223 -13.05 -46.66 -34.63
C GLY A 223 -11.67 -46.16 -34.22
N ALA A 224 -10.62 -46.93 -34.49
CA ALA A 224 -9.28 -46.77 -33.91
C ALA A 224 -8.64 -45.38 -34.11
N THR A 225 -8.96 -44.68 -35.22
CA THR A 225 -8.39 -43.36 -35.54
C THR A 225 -9.20 -42.19 -34.97
N PHE A 226 -10.47 -42.40 -34.61
CA PHE A 226 -11.34 -41.32 -34.15
C PHE A 226 -10.88 -40.68 -32.83
N PRO A 227 -10.53 -41.44 -31.75
CA PRO A 227 -10.06 -40.84 -30.50
C PRO A 227 -8.86 -39.94 -30.71
N PHE A 228 -7.94 -40.33 -31.61
CA PHE A 228 -6.75 -39.56 -31.92
C PHE A 228 -7.08 -38.26 -32.66
N LYS A 229 -7.98 -38.31 -33.66
CA LYS A 229 -8.46 -37.10 -34.35
C LYS A 229 -9.16 -36.14 -33.39
N PHE A 230 -9.98 -36.70 -32.52
CA PHE A 230 -10.70 -35.96 -31.49
C PHE A 230 -9.73 -35.29 -30.51
N GLN A 231 -8.67 -35.98 -30.08
CA GLN A 231 -7.64 -35.45 -29.20
C GLN A 231 -6.92 -34.26 -29.81
N GLN A 232 -6.42 -34.40 -31.04
CA GLN A 232 -5.67 -33.34 -31.70
C GLN A 232 -6.56 -32.08 -31.89
N ALA A 233 -7.86 -32.27 -32.17
CA ALA A 233 -8.82 -31.17 -32.19
C ALA A 233 -8.98 -30.45 -30.86
N PHE A 234 -9.07 -31.19 -29.76
CA PHE A 234 -9.17 -30.59 -28.44
C PHE A 234 -7.86 -29.95 -27.98
N GLN A 235 -6.70 -30.52 -28.31
CA GLN A 235 -5.40 -29.90 -28.03
C GLN A 235 -5.29 -28.53 -28.71
N VAL A 236 -5.70 -28.43 -29.96
CA VAL A 236 -5.73 -27.16 -30.69
C VAL A 236 -6.61 -26.13 -29.97
N ALA A 237 -7.82 -26.51 -29.57
CA ALA A 237 -8.75 -25.63 -28.83
C ALA A 237 -8.17 -25.20 -27.47
N MET A 238 -7.52 -26.14 -26.78
CA MET A 238 -6.91 -25.94 -25.48
C MET A 238 -5.75 -24.94 -25.54
N TRP A 239 -4.83 -25.08 -26.50
CA TRP A 239 -3.72 -24.15 -26.69
C TRP A 239 -4.15 -22.72 -26.96
N HIS A 240 -5.20 -22.57 -27.75
CA HIS A 240 -5.81 -21.26 -27.99
C HIS A 240 -6.37 -20.63 -26.72
N SER A 241 -7.02 -21.45 -25.88
CA SER A 241 -7.55 -21.01 -24.57
C SER A 241 -6.43 -20.60 -23.61
N VAL A 242 -5.31 -21.32 -23.61
CA VAL A 242 -4.10 -21.00 -22.83
C VAL A 242 -3.51 -19.66 -23.25
N ILE A 243 -3.19 -19.52 -24.54
CA ILE A 243 -2.61 -18.31 -25.12
C ILE A 243 -3.45 -17.10 -24.72
N LEU A 244 -4.77 -17.22 -24.83
CA LEU A 244 -5.70 -16.14 -24.53
C LEU A 244 -5.78 -15.83 -23.03
N PHE A 245 -5.82 -16.85 -22.17
CA PHE A 245 -5.77 -16.66 -20.72
C PHE A 245 -4.52 -15.88 -20.31
N PHE A 246 -3.35 -16.27 -20.83
CA PHE A 246 -2.09 -15.59 -20.54
C PHE A 246 -2.05 -14.18 -21.12
N LEU A 247 -2.52 -13.96 -22.36
CA LEU A 247 -2.65 -12.62 -22.94
C LEU A 247 -3.53 -11.73 -22.06
N ILE A 248 -4.66 -12.21 -21.53
CA ILE A 248 -5.53 -11.38 -20.66
C ILE A 248 -4.82 -11.01 -19.34
N LYS A 249 -3.96 -11.88 -18.82
CA LYS A 249 -3.31 -11.71 -17.51
C LYS A 249 -2.01 -10.89 -17.55
N THR A 250 -1.29 -10.82 -18.66
CA THR A 250 0.10 -10.31 -18.66
C THR A 250 0.32 -8.81 -18.90
N GLY A 251 -0.70 -7.98 -19.12
CA GLY A 251 -0.54 -6.53 -18.92
C GLY A 251 -1.42 -5.59 -19.74
N LYS A 252 -1.19 -4.28 -19.57
CA LYS A 252 -1.96 -3.19 -20.23
C LYS A 252 -1.87 -3.19 -21.77
N GLN A 253 -0.80 -3.73 -22.35
CA GLN A 253 -0.65 -3.81 -23.82
C GLN A 253 -1.56 -4.88 -24.44
N SER A 254 -1.70 -6.03 -23.79
CA SER A 254 -2.59 -7.09 -24.24
C SER A 254 -4.07 -6.74 -24.05
N GLN A 255 -4.43 -5.88 -23.09
CA GLN A 255 -5.78 -5.32 -23.00
C GLN A 255 -6.18 -4.48 -24.22
N ARG A 256 -5.24 -3.79 -24.88
CA ARG A 256 -5.53 -3.08 -26.14
C ARG A 256 -5.74 -4.05 -27.30
N LEU A 257 -4.92 -5.10 -27.38
CA LEU A 257 -5.09 -6.18 -28.35
C LEU A 257 -6.43 -6.90 -28.12
N LEU A 258 -6.78 -7.19 -26.87
CA LEU A 258 -8.03 -7.82 -26.48
C LEU A 258 -9.24 -6.93 -26.78
N ALA A 259 -9.14 -5.63 -26.49
CA ALA A 259 -10.18 -4.65 -26.82
C ALA A 259 -10.37 -4.53 -28.34
N ALA A 260 -9.28 -4.55 -29.12
CA ALA A 260 -9.33 -4.55 -30.58
C ALA A 260 -9.93 -5.86 -31.14
N LEU A 261 -9.57 -7.01 -30.57
CA LEU A 261 -10.11 -8.32 -30.93
C LEU A 261 -11.60 -8.48 -30.55
N GLN A 262 -12.01 -7.89 -29.42
CA GLN A 262 -13.40 -7.85 -28.96
C GLN A 262 -14.26 -6.89 -29.78
N GLN A 263 -13.75 -5.70 -30.12
CA GLN A 263 -14.49 -4.71 -30.92
C GLN A 263 -14.78 -5.20 -32.34
N LYS A 264 -13.87 -5.95 -32.97
CA LYS A 264 -13.98 -6.32 -34.38
C LYS A 264 -14.65 -7.66 -34.67
N ARG A 265 -15.19 -8.37 -33.67
CA ARG A 265 -15.63 -9.79 -33.78
C ARG A 265 -14.56 -10.74 -34.36
N SER A 266 -13.32 -10.28 -34.54
CA SER A 266 -12.19 -11.03 -35.08
C SER A 266 -11.80 -12.20 -34.19
N PHE A 267 -12.24 -12.18 -32.93
CA PHE A 267 -12.20 -13.30 -32.02
C PHE A 267 -12.87 -14.56 -32.58
N ILE A 268 -14.01 -14.43 -33.28
CA ILE A 268 -14.70 -15.57 -33.91
C ILE A 268 -13.93 -16.05 -35.15
N VAL A 269 -13.26 -15.14 -35.86
CA VAL A 269 -12.56 -15.45 -37.12
C VAL A 269 -11.24 -16.17 -36.85
N ILE A 270 -10.41 -15.63 -35.94
CA ILE A 270 -9.08 -16.20 -35.65
C ILE A 270 -9.19 -17.55 -34.94
N TYR A 271 -10.24 -17.77 -34.15
CA TYR A 271 -10.40 -18.99 -33.34
C TYR A 271 -11.44 -19.96 -33.89
N GLY A 272 -12.54 -19.44 -34.44
CA GLY A 272 -13.60 -20.25 -35.03
C GLY A 272 -13.19 -20.89 -36.35
N ILE A 273 -12.35 -20.23 -37.16
CA ILE A 273 -11.88 -20.82 -38.43
C ILE A 273 -10.98 -22.02 -38.18
N PRO A 274 -9.92 -21.97 -37.34
CA PRO A 274 -9.12 -23.15 -37.07
C PRO A 274 -9.90 -24.29 -36.39
N LEU A 275 -10.79 -23.97 -35.45
CA LEU A 275 -11.63 -24.97 -34.79
C LEU A 275 -12.63 -25.61 -35.77
N ALA A 276 -13.20 -24.82 -36.67
CA ALA A 276 -14.09 -25.32 -37.73
C ALA A 276 -13.31 -26.16 -38.75
N LEU A 277 -12.13 -25.71 -39.19
CA LEU A 277 -11.27 -26.47 -40.10
C LEU A 277 -10.84 -27.79 -39.49
N LEU A 278 -10.48 -27.82 -38.20
CA LEU A 278 -10.17 -29.09 -37.53
C LEU A 278 -11.41 -29.97 -37.32
N SER A 279 -12.56 -29.38 -37.01
CA SER A 279 -13.82 -30.14 -36.88
C SER A 279 -14.25 -30.79 -38.20
N ILE A 280 -14.04 -30.07 -39.32
CA ILE A 280 -14.22 -30.59 -40.68
C ILE A 280 -13.20 -31.70 -40.97
N ALA A 281 -11.95 -31.51 -40.54
CA ALA A 281 -10.88 -32.49 -40.73
C ALA A 281 -11.10 -33.78 -39.89
N ILE A 282 -11.79 -33.74 -38.74
CA ILE A 282 -12.15 -34.96 -38.00
C ILE A 282 -12.94 -35.93 -38.90
N GLY A 283 -13.81 -35.40 -39.76
CA GLY A 283 -14.60 -36.16 -40.73
C GLY A 283 -13.90 -36.47 -42.06
N SER A 284 -12.67 -35.98 -42.27
CA SER A 284 -11.91 -36.24 -43.51
C SER A 284 -11.15 -37.56 -43.46
N SER A 285 -10.55 -37.95 -44.60
CA SER A 285 -9.59 -39.04 -44.63
C SER A 285 -8.46 -38.81 -43.62
N ASP A 286 -7.90 -39.89 -43.08
CA ASP A 286 -6.81 -39.83 -42.10
C ASP A 286 -5.64 -39.01 -42.65
N GLU A 287 -5.25 -39.27 -43.90
CA GLU A 287 -4.14 -38.58 -44.57
C GLU A 287 -4.31 -37.06 -44.63
N LEU A 288 -5.52 -36.57 -44.95
CA LEU A 288 -5.81 -35.14 -44.97
C LEU A 288 -5.77 -34.54 -43.56
N PHE A 289 -6.33 -35.25 -42.58
CA PHE A 289 -6.33 -34.82 -41.19
C PHE A 289 -4.90 -34.65 -40.66
N PHE A 290 -4.04 -35.66 -40.82
CA PHE A 290 -2.65 -35.61 -40.36
C PHE A 290 -1.83 -34.53 -41.07
N THR A 291 -2.06 -34.32 -42.37
CA THR A 291 -1.40 -33.25 -43.14
C THR A 291 -1.79 -31.87 -42.63
N LEU A 292 -3.08 -31.64 -42.33
CA LEU A 292 -3.54 -30.38 -41.77
C LEU A 292 -2.99 -30.15 -40.35
N THR A 293 -2.97 -31.21 -39.53
CA THR A 293 -2.47 -31.11 -38.15
C THR A 293 -0.96 -30.86 -38.10
N SER A 294 -0.17 -31.46 -38.99
CA SER A 294 1.29 -31.26 -39.05
C SER A 294 1.69 -29.86 -39.51
N ILE A 295 0.86 -29.17 -40.30
CA ILE A 295 1.04 -27.76 -40.65
C ILE A 295 0.63 -26.84 -39.50
N TYR A 296 -0.43 -27.21 -38.79
CA TYR A 296 -1.05 -26.36 -37.78
C TYR A 296 -0.25 -26.27 -36.46
N PHE A 297 0.31 -27.37 -35.98
CA PHE A 297 1.07 -27.39 -34.73
C PHE A 297 2.30 -26.47 -34.73
N PRO A 298 3.16 -26.47 -35.77
CA PRO A 298 4.27 -25.52 -35.87
C PRO A 298 3.82 -24.06 -35.83
N LEU A 299 2.71 -23.74 -36.52
CA LEU A 299 2.15 -22.38 -36.50
C LEU A 299 1.73 -21.97 -35.08
N LEU A 300 1.06 -22.87 -34.36
CA LEU A 300 0.63 -22.65 -32.98
C LEU A 300 1.82 -22.44 -32.03
N VAL A 301 2.91 -23.19 -32.21
CA VAL A 301 4.15 -23.02 -31.45
C VAL A 301 4.77 -21.66 -31.72
N ILE A 302 4.84 -21.23 -32.98
CA ILE A 302 5.36 -19.90 -33.37
C ILE A 302 4.54 -18.79 -32.69
N VAL A 303 3.21 -18.90 -32.71
CA VAL A 303 2.31 -17.97 -32.02
C VAL A 303 2.56 -17.97 -30.51
N SER A 304 2.77 -19.14 -29.91
CA SER A 304 3.04 -19.28 -28.47
C SER A 304 4.38 -18.64 -28.05
N ILE A 305 5.42 -18.79 -28.88
CA ILE A 305 6.72 -18.13 -28.68
C ILE A 305 6.60 -16.61 -28.82
N ALA A 306 5.82 -16.13 -29.78
CA ALA A 306 5.54 -14.70 -29.92
C ALA A 306 4.82 -14.14 -28.69
N VAL A 307 3.88 -14.90 -28.10
CA VAL A 307 3.18 -14.53 -26.87
C VAL A 307 4.13 -14.50 -25.67
N LEU A 308 5.07 -15.45 -25.55
CA LEU A 308 6.13 -15.43 -24.53
C LEU A 308 6.92 -14.13 -24.57
N GLY A 309 7.28 -13.64 -25.76
CA GLY A 309 7.99 -12.37 -25.92
C GLY A 309 7.21 -11.13 -25.43
N LEU A 310 5.89 -11.23 -25.32
CA LEU A 310 5.01 -10.16 -24.84
C LEU A 310 4.74 -10.22 -23.33
N MET A 311 5.17 -11.28 -22.64
CA MET A 311 4.91 -11.50 -21.22
C MET A 311 6.01 -10.90 -20.34
N ASN A 312 5.63 -10.38 -19.17
CA ASN A 312 6.60 -9.89 -18.18
C ASN A 312 7.40 -11.06 -17.57
N THR A 313 8.71 -11.06 -17.81
CA THR A 313 9.65 -12.11 -17.39
C THR A 313 9.73 -12.33 -15.89
N ARG A 314 9.26 -11.37 -15.07
CA ARG A 314 9.25 -11.51 -13.59
C ARG A 314 8.02 -12.23 -13.04
N SER A 315 7.04 -12.57 -13.88
CA SER A 315 5.82 -13.23 -13.42
C SER A 315 6.00 -14.75 -13.32
N PRO A 316 5.53 -15.42 -12.24
CA PRO A 316 5.53 -16.89 -12.18
C PRO A 316 4.73 -17.52 -13.35
N LEU A 317 3.75 -16.81 -13.89
CA LEU A 317 3.00 -17.20 -15.08
C LEU A 317 3.88 -17.32 -16.34
N PHE A 318 4.93 -16.51 -16.47
CA PHE A 318 5.87 -16.58 -17.58
C PHE A 318 6.63 -17.90 -17.60
N TYR A 319 7.19 -18.30 -16.46
CA TYR A 319 7.97 -19.53 -16.35
C TYR A 319 7.14 -20.78 -16.57
N SER A 320 5.91 -20.81 -16.06
CA SER A 320 4.99 -21.94 -16.28
C SER A 320 4.57 -22.06 -17.74
N TYR A 321 4.34 -20.94 -18.42
CA TYR A 321 4.05 -20.93 -19.86
C TYR A 321 5.26 -21.36 -20.70
N LEU A 322 6.46 -20.89 -20.34
CA LEU A 322 7.72 -21.28 -20.98
C LEU A 322 7.98 -22.78 -20.87
N VAL A 323 7.84 -23.35 -19.67
CA VAL A 323 7.99 -24.80 -19.46
C VAL A 323 7.02 -25.57 -20.35
N CYS A 324 5.79 -25.11 -20.51
CA CYS A 324 4.85 -25.80 -21.38
C CYS A 324 5.20 -25.69 -22.87
N VAL A 325 5.60 -24.51 -23.36
CA VAL A 325 6.05 -24.35 -24.74
C VAL A 325 7.24 -25.28 -25.01
N ILE A 326 8.19 -25.36 -24.08
CA ILE A 326 9.33 -26.30 -24.16
C ILE A 326 8.84 -27.75 -24.15
N SER A 327 8.01 -28.16 -23.19
CA SER A 327 7.46 -29.52 -23.14
C SER A 327 6.67 -29.90 -24.39
N SER A 328 6.07 -28.93 -25.07
CA SER A 328 5.27 -29.15 -26.28
C SER A 328 6.13 -29.27 -27.51
N LEU A 329 7.21 -28.48 -27.60
CA LEU A 329 8.26 -28.66 -28.59
C LEU A 329 8.88 -30.05 -28.48
N VAL A 330 9.19 -30.50 -27.27
CA VAL A 330 9.72 -31.86 -27.03
C VAL A 330 8.68 -32.92 -27.37
N GLY A 331 7.39 -32.69 -27.08
CA GLY A 331 6.31 -33.60 -27.46
C GLY A 331 6.13 -33.73 -28.98
N ILE A 332 6.14 -32.61 -29.71
CA ILE A 332 6.07 -32.60 -31.18
C ILE A 332 7.29 -33.30 -31.78
N TYR A 333 8.48 -33.02 -31.24
CA TYR A 333 9.70 -33.71 -31.64
C TYR A 333 9.58 -35.22 -31.38
N ALA A 334 9.10 -35.62 -30.20
CA ALA A 334 8.87 -37.03 -29.88
C ALA A 334 7.88 -37.71 -30.84
N GLU A 335 6.82 -37.03 -31.26
CA GLU A 335 5.87 -37.57 -32.25
C GLU A 335 6.48 -37.69 -33.66
N VAL A 336 7.24 -36.68 -34.10
CA VAL A 336 7.92 -36.67 -35.42
C VAL A 336 9.03 -37.72 -35.49
N PHE A 337 9.74 -37.95 -34.38
CA PHE A 337 10.86 -38.90 -34.28
C PHE A 337 10.48 -40.22 -33.60
N HIS A 338 9.17 -40.46 -33.39
CA HIS A 338 8.61 -41.69 -32.80
C HIS A 338 9.21 -42.11 -31.43
N SER A 339 9.57 -41.16 -30.56
CA SER A 339 10.11 -41.46 -29.22
C SER A 339 9.02 -41.70 -28.17
N ASN A 340 9.30 -42.55 -27.17
CA ASN A 340 8.33 -43.00 -26.15
C ASN A 340 8.01 -41.97 -25.05
N PHE A 341 8.49 -40.72 -25.17
CA PHE A 341 8.38 -39.73 -24.10
C PHE A 341 7.24 -38.72 -24.38
N TYR A 342 6.27 -38.63 -23.45
CA TYR A 342 5.14 -37.67 -23.51
C TYR A 342 5.30 -36.55 -22.46
N PRO A 343 6.30 -35.65 -22.61
CA PRO A 343 6.52 -34.54 -21.69
C PRO A 343 5.34 -33.56 -21.64
N PHE A 344 4.48 -33.60 -22.65
CA PHE A 344 3.30 -32.76 -22.77
C PHE A 344 2.34 -32.87 -21.57
N ALA A 345 2.05 -34.09 -21.10
CA ALA A 345 1.16 -34.31 -19.96
C ALA A 345 1.71 -33.68 -18.67
N TYR A 346 3.03 -33.72 -18.48
CA TYR A 346 3.71 -33.15 -17.33
C TYR A 346 3.81 -31.63 -17.39
N GLY A 347 4.16 -31.07 -18.55
CA GLY A 347 4.12 -29.61 -18.77
C GLY A 347 2.71 -29.03 -18.57
N PHE A 348 1.69 -29.79 -18.97
CA PHE A 348 0.28 -29.46 -18.77
C PHE A 348 -0.12 -29.41 -17.28
N LEU A 349 0.28 -30.42 -16.50
CA LEU A 349 0.05 -30.44 -15.04
C LEU A 349 0.67 -29.22 -14.35
N VAL A 350 1.89 -28.85 -14.73
CA VAL A 350 2.62 -27.69 -14.18
C VAL A 350 1.89 -26.38 -14.46
N ILE A 351 1.32 -26.18 -15.66
CA ILE A 351 0.50 -24.98 -15.93
C ILE A 351 -0.75 -24.97 -15.05
N ASN A 352 -1.49 -26.08 -14.97
CA ASN A 352 -2.75 -26.11 -14.23
C ASN A 352 -2.54 -25.76 -12.76
N ILE A 353 -1.50 -26.35 -12.14
CA ILE A 353 -1.11 -26.03 -10.77
C ILE A 353 -0.74 -24.54 -10.64
N SER A 354 0.07 -24.02 -11.57
CA SER A 354 0.52 -22.63 -11.53
C SER A 354 -0.60 -21.62 -11.74
N GLY A 355 -1.52 -21.90 -12.67
CA GLY A 355 -2.70 -21.08 -12.96
C GLY A 355 -3.68 -21.08 -11.79
N PHE A 356 -3.89 -22.24 -11.16
CA PHE A 356 -4.71 -22.37 -9.95
C PHE A 356 -4.15 -21.56 -8.77
N PHE A 357 -2.84 -21.68 -8.49
CA PHE A 357 -2.22 -20.86 -7.44
C PHE A 357 -2.26 -19.36 -7.74
N GLY A 358 -2.10 -18.97 -9.01
CA GLY A 358 -2.28 -17.57 -9.43
C GLY A 358 -3.71 -17.06 -9.20
N MET A 359 -4.72 -17.90 -9.45
CA MET A 359 -6.12 -17.58 -9.16
C MET A 359 -6.37 -17.45 -7.65
N ILE A 360 -5.86 -18.37 -6.83
CA ILE A 360 -5.97 -18.30 -5.36
C ILE A 360 -5.32 -17.01 -4.84
N ASP A 361 -4.13 -16.65 -5.30
CA ASP A 361 -3.42 -15.44 -4.89
C ASP A 361 -4.20 -14.17 -5.26
N ASP A 362 -4.83 -14.13 -6.44
CA ASP A 362 -5.69 -13.02 -6.83
C ASP A 362 -6.99 -12.95 -6.02
N ILE A 363 -7.64 -14.09 -5.74
CA ILE A 363 -8.80 -14.17 -4.85
C ILE A 363 -8.40 -13.67 -3.45
N HIS A 364 -7.26 -14.11 -2.94
CA HIS A 364 -6.76 -13.71 -1.63
C HIS A 364 -6.45 -12.21 -1.57
N ARG A 365 -5.73 -11.66 -2.56
CA ARG A 365 -5.42 -10.21 -2.61
C ARG A 365 -6.66 -9.35 -2.70
N ASN A 366 -7.64 -9.73 -3.53
CA ASN A 366 -8.90 -9.01 -3.63
C ASN A 366 -9.73 -9.14 -2.34
N ALA A 367 -9.76 -10.33 -1.72
CA ALA A 367 -10.42 -10.53 -0.44
C ALA A 367 -9.77 -9.71 0.69
N VAL A 368 -8.45 -9.60 0.71
CA VAL A 368 -7.70 -8.79 1.70
C VAL A 368 -7.95 -7.30 1.49
N LEU A 369 -7.89 -6.82 0.23
CA LEU A 369 -8.16 -5.42 -0.09
C LEU A 369 -9.61 -5.05 0.24
N ASN A 370 -10.58 -5.89 -0.13
CA ASN A 370 -11.98 -5.69 0.22
C ASN A 370 -12.20 -5.74 1.73
N ARG A 371 -11.57 -6.67 2.46
CA ARG A 371 -11.64 -6.68 3.94
C ARG A 371 -11.05 -5.42 4.57
N MET A 372 -9.94 -4.90 4.06
CA MET A 372 -9.34 -3.66 4.55
C MET A 372 -10.25 -2.46 4.29
N VAL A 373 -10.80 -2.34 3.09
CA VAL A 373 -11.74 -1.27 2.73
C VAL A 373 -13.02 -1.38 3.56
N ASN A 374 -13.58 -2.58 3.69
CA ASN A 374 -14.78 -2.84 4.49
C ASN A 374 -14.57 -2.51 5.96
N LYS A 375 -13.46 -2.95 6.56
CA LYS A 375 -13.09 -2.64 7.95
C LYS A 375 -12.81 -1.16 8.17
N LEU A 376 -12.37 -0.44 7.13
CA LEU A 376 -12.16 1.01 7.19
C LEU A 376 -13.50 1.74 7.11
N VAL A 377 -14.37 1.38 6.16
CA VAL A 377 -15.69 2.01 5.98
C VAL A 377 -16.58 1.76 7.19
N SER A 378 -16.58 0.54 7.75
CA SER A 378 -17.36 0.18 8.94
C SER A 378 -16.96 0.94 10.22
N ARG A 379 -15.84 1.67 10.21
CA ARG A 379 -15.45 2.58 11.31
C ARG A 379 -16.08 3.96 11.21
N PHE A 380 -16.60 4.33 10.04
CA PHE A 380 -17.11 5.68 9.76
C PHE A 380 -18.63 5.73 9.57
N VAL A 381 -19.28 4.58 9.45
CA VAL A 381 -20.74 4.47 9.35
C VAL A 381 -21.26 3.44 10.35
N PRO A 382 -22.47 3.62 10.89
CA PRO A 382 -23.12 2.61 11.72
C PRO A 382 -23.25 1.24 11.03
N GLY A 383 -23.33 0.16 11.80
CA GLY A 383 -23.30 -1.22 11.28
C GLY A 383 -24.42 -1.51 10.28
N THR A 384 -25.67 -1.21 10.64
CA THR A 384 -26.82 -1.40 9.74
C THR A 384 -26.75 -0.51 8.50
N VAL A 385 -26.21 0.71 8.63
CA VAL A 385 -25.97 1.61 7.49
C VAL A 385 -24.93 1.00 6.54
N TYR A 386 -23.86 0.44 7.09
CA TYR A 386 -22.85 -0.27 6.32
C TYR A 386 -23.44 -1.46 5.56
N ASP A 387 -24.24 -2.29 6.23
CA ASP A 387 -24.89 -3.45 5.61
C ASP A 387 -25.81 -3.01 4.48
N GLN A 388 -26.60 -1.95 4.69
CA GLN A 388 -27.46 -1.36 3.65
C GLN A 388 -26.64 -0.82 2.46
N ILE A 389 -25.56 -0.08 2.71
CA ILE A 389 -24.66 0.40 1.64
C ILE A 389 -24.08 -0.79 0.87
N TYR A 390 -23.64 -1.82 1.58
CA TYR A 390 -23.04 -3.02 1.00
C TYR A 390 -24.03 -3.77 0.12
N ASP A 391 -25.27 -3.96 0.57
CA ASP A 391 -26.33 -4.60 -0.19
C ASP A 391 -26.71 -3.80 -1.44
N LEU A 392 -26.83 -2.47 -1.33
CA LEU A 392 -27.06 -1.59 -2.47
C LEU A 392 -25.90 -1.65 -3.48
N MET A 393 -24.64 -1.63 -3.02
CA MET A 393 -23.47 -1.75 -3.88
C MET A 393 -23.41 -3.10 -4.58
N LYS A 394 -23.73 -4.20 -3.88
CA LYS A 394 -23.84 -5.56 -4.43
C LYS A 394 -24.97 -5.66 -5.47
N GLY A 395 -26.03 -4.87 -5.29
CA GLY A 395 -27.12 -4.68 -6.26
C GLY A 395 -26.71 -3.92 -7.53
N GLY A 396 -25.52 -3.30 -7.56
CA GLY A 396 -25.06 -2.45 -8.66
C GLY A 396 -25.67 -1.05 -8.66
N VAL A 397 -26.17 -0.60 -7.50
CA VAL A 397 -26.80 0.71 -7.32
C VAL A 397 -25.75 1.82 -7.39
N SER A 398 -26.08 2.92 -8.07
CA SER A 398 -25.17 4.07 -8.20
C SER A 398 -24.99 4.82 -6.88
N TYR A 399 -23.88 5.54 -6.70
CA TYR A 399 -23.62 6.29 -5.46
C TYR A 399 -24.73 7.30 -5.09
N ARG A 400 -25.29 8.01 -6.08
CA ARG A 400 -26.39 8.96 -5.82
C ARG A 400 -27.63 8.25 -5.31
N GLN A 401 -27.90 7.05 -5.82
CA GLN A 401 -28.96 6.21 -5.29
C GLN A 401 -28.58 5.71 -3.90
N VAL A 402 -27.35 5.26 -3.64
CA VAL A 402 -26.92 4.91 -2.27
C VAL A 402 -27.16 6.06 -1.27
N LEU A 403 -26.81 7.30 -1.64
CA LEU A 403 -27.10 8.48 -0.80
C LEU A 403 -28.60 8.71 -0.57
N ASN A 404 -29.44 8.46 -1.57
CA ASN A 404 -30.88 8.64 -1.46
C ASN A 404 -31.53 7.51 -0.66
N GLU A 405 -31.12 6.26 -0.88
CA GLU A 405 -31.66 5.06 -0.23
C GLU A 405 -31.19 4.93 1.23
N THR A 406 -30.06 5.54 1.59
CA THR A 406 -29.60 5.63 2.98
C THR A 406 -30.20 6.81 3.74
N ARG A 407 -30.93 7.71 3.05
CA ARG A 407 -31.67 8.80 3.68
C ARG A 407 -33.07 8.34 4.04
N GLY A 408 -33.48 8.66 5.25
CA GLY A 408 -34.81 8.29 5.72
C GLY A 408 -35.28 9.15 6.88
N THR A 409 -36.52 8.92 7.28
CA THR A 409 -37.13 9.50 8.47
C THR A 409 -37.86 8.39 9.20
N SER A 410 -37.57 8.20 10.48
CA SER A 410 -38.30 7.23 11.31
C SER A 410 -38.28 7.58 12.78
N SER A 411 -39.17 6.99 13.57
CA SER A 411 -39.07 7.00 15.03
C SER A 411 -37.82 6.23 15.45
N LEU A 412 -36.86 6.93 16.07
CA LEU A 412 -35.61 6.37 16.58
C LEU A 412 -35.46 6.76 18.05
N SER A 413 -34.72 5.95 18.82
CA SER A 413 -34.19 6.42 20.09
C SER A 413 -32.85 7.10 19.88
N THR A 414 -32.59 8.17 20.63
CA THR A 414 -31.27 8.82 20.69
C THR A 414 -30.77 8.75 22.12
N VAL A 415 -29.56 8.21 22.29
CA VAL A 415 -28.88 8.17 23.59
C VAL A 415 -27.61 8.99 23.50
N LEU A 416 -27.42 9.90 24.45
CA LEU A 416 -26.16 10.61 24.66
C LEU A 416 -25.53 10.12 25.95
N ILE A 417 -24.24 9.86 25.88
CA ILE A 417 -23.43 9.49 27.04
C ILE A 417 -22.31 10.51 27.10
N ASP A 418 -22.27 11.26 28.20
CA ASP A 418 -21.21 12.22 28.46
C ASP A 418 -20.37 11.76 29.65
N ILE A 419 -19.05 11.88 29.54
CA ILE A 419 -18.14 11.58 30.65
C ILE A 419 -18.02 12.85 31.49
N CYS A 420 -18.57 12.81 32.71
CA CYS A 420 -18.58 13.94 33.61
C CYS A 420 -17.16 14.44 33.91
N ASP A 421 -17.02 15.75 34.08
CA ASP A 421 -15.77 16.42 34.46
C ASP A 421 -14.57 16.14 33.51
N TRP A 422 -14.80 15.63 32.31
CA TRP A 422 -13.74 15.42 31.32
C TRP A 422 -13.09 16.73 30.88
N GLY A 423 -13.86 17.82 30.83
CA GLY A 423 -13.34 19.18 30.66
C GLY A 423 -12.34 19.57 31.77
N LYS A 424 -12.58 19.16 33.02
CA LYS A 424 -11.63 19.37 34.13
C LYS A 424 -10.39 18.49 33.96
N LEU A 425 -10.55 17.21 33.59
CA LEU A 425 -9.43 16.34 33.22
C LEU A 425 -8.56 16.99 32.13
N ASN A 426 -9.18 17.51 31.07
CA ASN A 426 -8.49 18.24 30.00
C ASN A 426 -7.79 19.52 30.49
N SER A 427 -8.36 20.24 31.45
CA SER A 427 -7.70 21.42 32.04
C SER A 427 -6.49 21.05 32.92
N HIS A 428 -6.46 19.84 33.50
CA HIS A 428 -5.35 19.32 34.30
C HIS A 428 -4.24 18.65 33.47
N ILE A 429 -4.45 18.47 32.15
CA ILE A 429 -3.46 17.94 31.21
C ILE A 429 -2.19 18.80 31.15
N SER A 430 -2.28 20.11 31.43
CA SER A 430 -1.13 21.00 31.35
C SER A 430 -0.21 21.01 32.59
N SER A 431 -0.60 20.34 33.69
CA SER A 431 0.16 20.42 34.95
C SER A 431 0.39 19.10 35.69
N THR A 432 -0.42 18.05 35.47
CA THR A 432 -0.42 16.92 36.43
C THR A 432 -0.72 15.54 35.84
N ILE A 433 -1.50 15.43 34.75
CA ILE A 433 -1.83 14.12 34.13
C ILE A 433 -1.34 14.12 32.67
N PRO A 434 -0.46 13.19 32.28
CA PRO A 434 -0.04 13.04 30.89
C PRO A 434 -1.20 12.87 29.91
N VAL A 435 -1.13 13.58 28.77
CA VAL A 435 -2.13 13.58 27.69
C VAL A 435 -2.45 12.16 27.19
N ASP A 436 -1.43 11.31 27.12
CA ASP A 436 -1.55 9.94 26.64
C ASP A 436 -2.38 9.07 27.59
N LEU A 437 -2.25 9.22 28.90
CA LEU A 437 -3.08 8.51 29.89
C LEU A 437 -4.55 8.85 29.74
N VAL A 438 -4.87 10.15 29.63
CA VAL A 438 -6.25 10.61 29.42
C VAL A 438 -6.81 10.06 28.11
N ASN A 439 -6.02 10.07 27.04
CA ASN A 439 -6.43 9.49 25.76
C ASN A 439 -6.64 7.98 25.84
N ARG A 440 -5.77 7.23 26.53
CA ARG A 440 -5.92 5.77 26.72
C ARG A 440 -7.18 5.45 27.52
N ALA A 441 -7.44 6.18 28.60
CA ALA A 441 -8.64 6.02 29.42
C ALA A 441 -9.91 6.26 28.59
N ARG A 442 -9.92 7.32 27.78
CA ARG A 442 -11.03 7.61 26.87
C ARG A 442 -11.27 6.50 25.87
N ILE A 443 -10.21 6.05 25.18
CA ILE A 443 -10.30 5.02 24.15
C ILE A 443 -10.83 3.72 24.76
N PHE A 444 -10.32 3.34 25.94
CA PHE A 444 -10.78 2.16 26.66
C PHE A 444 -12.26 2.28 27.05
N ALA A 445 -12.65 3.38 27.66
CA ALA A 445 -14.02 3.59 28.12
C ALA A 445 -15.01 3.68 26.96
N PHE A 446 -14.67 4.42 25.90
CA PHE A 446 -15.50 4.49 24.70
C PHE A 446 -15.69 3.11 24.08
N ALA A 447 -14.65 2.27 24.05
CA ALA A 447 -14.77 0.90 23.54
C ALA A 447 -15.71 0.04 24.41
N GLU A 448 -15.62 0.13 25.74
CA GLU A 448 -16.49 -0.62 26.64
C GLU A 448 -17.94 -0.11 26.62
N ILE A 449 -18.14 1.21 26.59
CA ILE A 449 -19.47 1.82 26.44
C ILE A 449 -20.09 1.38 25.11
N GLN A 450 -19.35 1.50 24.00
CA GLN A 450 -19.80 1.07 22.68
C GLN A 450 -20.19 -0.41 22.69
N ARG A 451 -19.38 -1.27 23.31
CA ARG A 451 -19.67 -2.71 23.44
C ARG A 451 -21.01 -2.96 24.16
N VAL A 452 -21.29 -2.27 25.26
CA VAL A 452 -22.55 -2.41 25.99
C VAL A 452 -23.73 -1.95 25.13
N MET A 453 -23.62 -0.80 24.47
CA MET A 453 -24.68 -0.25 23.63
C MET A 453 -24.96 -1.12 22.40
N GLU A 454 -23.92 -1.65 21.76
CA GLU A 454 -24.04 -2.53 20.59
C GLU A 454 -24.67 -3.89 20.93
N ASN A 455 -24.45 -4.42 22.14
CA ASN A 455 -25.12 -5.65 22.60
C ASN A 455 -26.65 -5.53 22.63
N HIS A 456 -27.17 -4.30 22.70
CA HIS A 456 -28.60 -4.00 22.63
C HIS A 456 -29.05 -3.43 21.29
N HIS A 457 -28.19 -3.50 20.26
CA HIS A 457 -28.45 -2.97 18.92
C HIS A 457 -28.64 -1.45 18.89
N LEU A 458 -27.92 -0.71 19.73
CA LEU A 458 -27.76 0.73 19.60
C LEU A 458 -26.44 1.01 18.89
N GLU A 459 -26.49 1.79 17.83
CA GLU A 459 -25.32 2.02 16.98
C GLU A 459 -24.69 3.38 17.28
N LEU A 460 -23.37 3.40 17.35
CA LEU A 460 -22.61 4.64 17.52
C LEU A 460 -22.72 5.48 16.24
N ILE A 461 -23.28 6.70 16.35
CA ILE A 461 -23.42 7.62 15.23
C ILE A 461 -22.20 8.53 15.11
N LYS A 462 -21.80 9.13 16.22
CA LYS A 462 -20.58 9.95 16.30
C LYS A 462 -20.11 10.12 17.73
N THR A 463 -18.83 10.41 17.88
CA THR A 463 -18.25 10.96 19.11
C THR A 463 -18.04 12.46 18.92
N SER A 464 -18.17 13.24 19.99
CA SER A 464 -17.98 14.70 19.98
C SER A 464 -17.32 15.11 21.28
N GLY A 465 -15.99 15.12 21.30
CA GLY A 465 -15.22 15.35 22.53
C GLY A 465 -15.25 14.14 23.46
N ASP A 466 -15.85 14.34 24.61
CA ASP A 466 -16.18 13.42 25.71
C ASP A 466 -17.55 12.75 25.56
N ASN A 467 -18.38 13.25 24.64
CA ASN A 467 -19.72 12.74 24.39
C ASN A 467 -19.74 11.65 23.32
N MET A 468 -20.52 10.60 23.56
CA MET A 468 -20.88 9.55 22.59
C MET A 468 -22.37 9.59 22.29
N ARG A 469 -22.73 9.64 21.00
CA ARG A 469 -24.13 9.59 20.55
C ARG A 469 -24.46 8.28 19.87
N PHE A 470 -25.44 7.58 20.42
CA PHE A 470 -25.98 6.35 19.89
C PHE A 470 -27.40 6.54 19.37
N CYS A 471 -27.81 5.74 18.39
CA CYS A 471 -29.21 5.64 17.99
C CYS A 471 -29.67 4.18 17.95
N GLY A 472 -30.89 3.94 18.44
CA GLY A 472 -31.57 2.65 18.33
C GLY A 472 -32.62 2.67 17.22
N GLY A 473 -32.72 1.56 16.49
CA GLY A 473 -33.80 1.34 15.52
C GLY A 473 -33.50 1.73 14.07
N LEU A 474 -32.25 2.09 13.72
CA LEU A 474 -31.84 2.30 12.33
C LEU A 474 -32.12 1.04 11.50
N PHE A 475 -32.85 1.21 10.39
CA PHE A 475 -33.27 0.14 9.47
C PHE A 475 -33.95 -1.09 10.11
N LEU A 476 -34.43 -0.98 11.36
CA LEU A 476 -35.09 -2.08 12.05
C LEU A 476 -36.49 -2.30 11.48
N ILE A 477 -36.76 -3.50 10.96
CA ILE A 477 -38.07 -3.91 10.45
C ILE A 477 -38.61 -5.03 11.37
N CYS A 478 -39.51 -4.68 12.28
CA CYS A 478 -40.20 -5.64 13.15
C CYS A 478 -41.60 -5.14 13.54
N LYS A 479 -42.44 -6.05 14.06
CA LYS A 479 -43.72 -5.68 14.70
C LYS A 479 -43.43 -4.94 16.01
N GLU A 480 -44.29 -3.99 16.36
CA GLU A 480 -44.15 -3.15 17.56
C GLU A 480 -42.76 -2.49 17.67
N ARG A 481 -42.25 -2.03 16.52
CA ARG A 481 -40.89 -1.46 16.39
C ARG A 481 -40.55 -0.45 17.48
N GLU A 482 -41.46 0.44 17.81
CA GLU A 482 -41.24 1.50 18.80
C GLU A 482 -41.01 0.94 20.21
N LYS A 483 -41.82 -0.05 20.63
CA LYS A 483 -41.64 -0.76 21.91
C LYS A 483 -40.32 -1.50 21.95
N VAL A 484 -39.96 -2.21 20.87
CA VAL A 484 -38.68 -2.95 20.78
C VAL A 484 -37.50 -1.98 20.90
N ILE A 485 -37.55 -0.83 20.23
CA ILE A 485 -36.52 0.21 20.34
C ILE A 485 -36.44 0.75 21.77
N ALA A 486 -37.58 1.06 22.39
CA ALA A 486 -37.65 1.59 23.75
C ALA A 486 -37.07 0.62 24.78
N THR A 487 -37.53 -0.63 24.77
CA THR A 487 -37.06 -1.71 25.65
C THR A 487 -35.56 -1.94 25.51
N ARG A 488 -35.03 -2.03 24.27
CA ARG A 488 -33.59 -2.18 24.03
C ARG A 488 -32.80 -0.99 24.55
N THR A 489 -33.31 0.23 24.33
CA THR A 489 -32.64 1.46 24.76
C THR A 489 -32.52 1.53 26.27
N VAL A 490 -33.60 1.30 27.00
CA VAL A 490 -33.58 1.33 28.47
C VAL A 490 -32.79 0.15 29.04
N SER A 491 -32.86 -1.04 28.42
CA SER A 491 -32.01 -2.18 28.81
C SER A 491 -30.52 -1.88 28.67
N ALA A 492 -30.11 -1.23 27.57
CA ALA A 492 -28.73 -0.82 27.34
C ALA A 492 -28.24 0.17 28.39
N ILE A 493 -29.06 1.17 28.73
CA ILE A 493 -28.75 2.17 29.75
C ILE A 493 -28.64 1.51 31.12
N LYS A 494 -29.59 0.64 31.49
CA LYS A 494 -29.56 -0.13 32.74
C LYS A 494 -28.28 -0.97 32.84
N GLN A 495 -27.94 -1.71 31.78
CA GLN A 495 -26.72 -2.51 31.75
C GLN A 495 -25.46 -1.64 31.80
N LEU A 496 -25.43 -0.49 31.11
CA LEU A 496 -24.29 0.42 31.15
C LEU A 496 -24.03 0.94 32.56
N LEU A 497 -25.07 1.36 33.28
CA LEU A 497 -24.94 1.77 34.69
C LEU A 497 -24.44 0.60 35.55
N GLN A 498 -24.95 -0.62 35.35
CA GLN A 498 -24.46 -1.81 36.06
C GLN A 498 -22.97 -2.11 35.78
N GLU A 499 -22.56 -2.04 34.51
CA GLU A 499 -21.20 -2.31 34.04
C GLU A 499 -20.18 -1.21 34.38
N HIS A 500 -20.65 0.00 34.72
CA HIS A 500 -19.80 1.15 35.02
C HIS A 500 -18.71 0.84 36.07
N ASN A 501 -19.05 0.13 37.15
CA ASN A 501 -18.07 -0.26 38.18
C ASN A 501 -17.00 -1.20 37.62
N ARG A 502 -17.37 -2.12 36.72
CA ARG A 502 -16.42 -3.01 36.07
C ARG A 502 -15.49 -2.21 35.15
N ILE A 503 -16.03 -1.26 34.38
CA ILE A 503 -15.25 -0.35 33.52
C ILE A 503 -14.23 0.42 34.39
N ASN A 504 -14.67 1.00 35.50
CA ASN A 504 -13.80 1.71 36.43
C ASN A 504 -12.78 0.79 37.11
N ALA A 505 -13.14 -0.45 37.44
CA ALA A 505 -12.19 -1.43 37.98
C ALA A 505 -11.10 -1.79 36.96
N GLU A 506 -11.43 -1.94 35.68
CA GLU A 506 -10.44 -2.19 34.62
C GLU A 506 -9.56 -0.97 34.32
N LEU A 507 -10.11 0.24 34.40
CA LEU A 507 -9.32 1.47 34.33
C LEU A 507 -8.31 1.55 35.48
N ARG A 508 -8.75 1.27 36.72
CA ARG A 508 -7.87 1.20 37.89
C ARG A 508 -6.76 0.16 37.72
N LYS A 509 -7.07 -1.03 37.20
CA LYS A 509 -6.05 -2.08 36.92
C LYS A 509 -4.96 -1.62 35.95
N GLN A 510 -5.27 -0.66 35.07
CA GLN A 510 -4.34 -0.09 34.09
C GLN A 510 -3.73 1.25 34.55
N ASP A 511 -3.95 1.65 35.80
CA ASP A 511 -3.51 2.93 36.37
C ASP A 511 -4.06 4.13 35.56
N LEU A 512 -5.31 4.03 35.11
CA LEU A 512 -6.03 5.04 34.34
C LEU A 512 -7.10 5.72 35.21
N PRO A 513 -7.42 7.01 34.95
CA PRO A 513 -8.45 7.72 35.70
C PRO A 513 -9.82 7.05 35.56
N VAL A 514 -10.51 6.89 36.69
CA VAL A 514 -11.92 6.45 36.72
C VAL A 514 -12.82 7.52 36.15
N LEU A 515 -14.00 7.09 35.71
CA LEU A 515 -14.95 7.92 34.99
C LEU A 515 -16.26 7.99 35.74
N GLU A 516 -16.94 9.09 35.55
CA GLU A 516 -18.35 9.22 35.88
C GLU A 516 -19.09 9.53 34.60
N ILE A 517 -20.30 9.01 34.47
CA ILE A 517 -21.09 9.16 33.26
C ILE A 517 -22.43 9.81 33.59
N LYS A 518 -22.93 10.63 32.68
CA LYS A 518 -24.34 10.98 32.62
C LYS A 518 -24.90 10.53 31.29
N VAL A 519 -26.12 10.03 31.33
CA VAL A 519 -26.80 9.48 30.16
C VAL A 519 -28.11 10.21 29.97
N SER A 520 -28.39 10.66 28.74
CA SER A 520 -29.73 11.12 28.37
C SER A 520 -30.28 10.25 27.26
N ALA A 521 -31.58 9.98 27.30
CA ALA A 521 -32.23 9.22 26.25
C ALA A 521 -33.60 9.78 25.90
N THR A 522 -33.88 9.82 24.59
CA THR A 522 -35.16 10.28 24.05
C THR A 522 -35.65 9.36 22.95
N PHE A 523 -36.94 9.50 22.62
CA PHE A 523 -37.57 8.83 21.48
C PHE A 523 -38.27 9.86 20.60
N GLY A 524 -38.24 9.66 19.29
CA GLY A 524 -39.09 10.43 18.38
C GLY A 524 -38.66 10.40 16.93
N ILE A 525 -39.41 11.12 16.10
CA ILE A 525 -39.15 11.22 14.66
C ILE A 525 -37.77 11.86 14.43
N THR A 526 -36.90 11.11 13.75
CA THR A 526 -35.52 11.49 13.46
C THR A 526 -35.25 11.26 11.98
N THR A 527 -34.73 12.27 11.31
CA THR A 527 -34.17 12.17 9.96
C THR A 527 -32.75 11.65 10.05
N TYR A 528 -32.37 10.74 9.17
CA TYR A 528 -31.02 10.17 9.12
C TYR A 528 -30.54 10.06 7.69
N GLY A 529 -29.23 10.03 7.51
CA GLY A 529 -28.62 9.74 6.22
C GLY A 529 -27.19 10.21 6.11
N ILE A 530 -26.60 9.96 4.94
CA ILE A 530 -25.26 10.47 4.61
C ILE A 530 -25.39 11.91 4.14
N GLU A 531 -24.84 12.81 4.96
CA GLU A 531 -24.78 14.24 4.67
C GLU A 531 -23.43 14.62 4.06
N GLN A 532 -23.48 15.56 3.12
CA GLN A 532 -22.32 16.03 2.41
C GLN A 532 -21.91 17.40 2.98
N TYR A 533 -20.96 17.39 3.91
CA TYR A 533 -20.41 18.60 4.50
C TYR A 533 -19.16 19.01 3.74
N THR A 534 -19.21 20.09 2.94
CA THR A 534 -18.12 20.79 2.20
C THR A 534 -17.01 19.97 1.49
N ASN A 535 -16.41 18.95 2.12
CA ASN A 535 -15.50 17.96 1.55
C ASN A 535 -15.56 16.54 2.20
N ARG A 536 -16.52 16.25 3.10
CA ARG A 536 -16.63 14.98 3.83
C ARG A 536 -18.08 14.47 3.79
N ASN A 537 -18.22 13.17 3.57
CA ASN A 537 -19.50 12.48 3.76
C ASN A 537 -19.51 11.93 5.18
N GLN A 538 -20.54 12.25 5.95
CA GLN A 538 -20.72 11.73 7.30
C GLN A 538 -22.17 11.26 7.46
N PHE A 539 -22.36 10.09 8.05
CA PHE A 539 -23.69 9.67 8.46
C PHE A 539 -24.10 10.47 9.69
N ASP A 540 -25.28 11.09 9.66
CA ASP A 540 -25.79 11.88 10.76
C ASP A 540 -27.27 11.57 11.03
N THR A 541 -27.69 11.90 12.24
CA THR A 541 -29.08 11.86 12.70
C THR A 541 -29.46 13.24 13.22
N GLN A 542 -30.63 13.72 12.80
CA GLN A 542 -31.16 15.04 13.08
C GLN A 542 -32.65 14.95 13.43
N GLY A 543 -33.13 15.85 14.27
CA GLY A 543 -34.55 15.90 14.64
C GLY A 543 -34.77 16.39 16.06
N HIS A 544 -36.05 16.51 16.44
CA HIS A 544 -36.43 16.99 17.77
C HIS A 544 -35.93 16.05 18.88
N ALA A 545 -36.01 14.73 18.68
CA ALA A 545 -35.49 13.76 19.66
C ALA A 545 -33.99 13.96 19.92
N VAL A 546 -33.19 14.11 18.86
CA VAL A 546 -31.74 14.39 18.99
C VAL A 546 -31.49 15.66 19.81
N ASN A 547 -32.20 16.74 19.50
CA ASN A 547 -32.08 18.01 20.24
C ASN A 547 -32.54 17.90 21.71
N ALA A 548 -33.64 17.18 21.96
CA ALA A 548 -34.15 16.94 23.29
C ALA A 548 -33.15 16.13 24.13
N ALA A 549 -32.49 15.13 23.55
CA ALA A 549 -31.44 14.38 24.25
C ALA A 549 -30.30 15.31 24.69
N TYR A 550 -29.80 16.18 23.80
CA TYR A 550 -28.75 17.14 24.16
C TYR A 550 -29.19 18.12 25.25
N ARG A 551 -30.45 18.57 25.22
CA ARG A 551 -31.00 19.50 26.21
C ARG A 551 -31.22 18.85 27.57
N ILE A 552 -31.69 17.60 27.60
CA ILE A 552 -31.78 16.82 28.83
C ILE A 552 -30.38 16.61 29.41
N GLU A 553 -29.40 16.21 28.60
CA GLU A 553 -28.01 16.02 29.04
C GLU A 553 -27.39 17.29 29.62
N THR A 554 -27.60 18.45 28.98
CA THR A 554 -27.14 19.74 29.51
C THR A 554 -27.91 20.22 30.74
N GLY A 555 -29.15 19.78 30.94
CA GLY A 555 -29.94 20.03 32.16
C GLY A 555 -29.55 19.12 33.34
N ILE A 556 -28.74 18.08 33.13
CA ILE A 556 -28.11 17.31 34.21
C ILE A 556 -26.90 18.12 34.72
N ASP A 557 -27.20 19.10 35.56
CA ASP A 557 -26.25 20.05 36.15
C ASP A 557 -25.88 19.70 37.60
N SER A 558 -25.19 20.62 38.29
CA SER A 558 -24.83 20.43 39.70
C SER A 558 -26.03 20.24 40.62
N GLY A 559 -27.12 21.01 40.42
CA GLY A 559 -28.31 20.88 41.26
C GLY A 559 -29.02 19.54 41.03
N PHE A 560 -28.97 19.03 39.80
CA PHE A 560 -29.41 17.67 39.50
C PHE A 560 -28.56 16.63 40.23
N TYR A 561 -27.22 16.77 40.21
CA TYR A 561 -26.32 15.86 40.93
C TYR A 561 -26.51 15.90 42.45
N ASP A 562 -26.82 17.06 43.02
CA ASP A 562 -27.11 17.18 44.45
C ASP A 562 -28.36 16.36 44.85
N SER A 563 -29.30 16.20 43.91
CA SER A 563 -30.55 15.46 44.14
C SER A 563 -30.43 13.96 43.86
N TYR A 564 -29.72 13.58 42.79
CA TYR A 564 -29.72 12.20 42.28
C TYR A 564 -28.34 11.53 42.28
N GLY A 565 -27.27 12.24 42.63
CA GLY A 565 -25.90 11.77 42.49
C GLY A 565 -25.41 11.72 41.04
N ARG A 566 -24.18 11.25 40.86
CA ARG A 566 -23.55 11.01 39.55
C ARG A 566 -23.81 9.57 39.08
N ASN A 567 -23.41 9.22 37.85
CA ASN A 567 -23.67 7.89 37.25
C ASN A 567 -25.16 7.61 37.11
N VAL A 568 -25.83 8.56 36.45
CA VAL A 568 -27.29 8.67 36.37
C VAL A 568 -27.73 8.76 34.93
N ALA A 569 -28.92 8.24 34.64
CA ALA A 569 -29.58 8.41 33.36
C ALA A 569 -30.91 9.14 33.50
N ALA A 570 -31.13 10.14 32.66
CA ALA A 570 -32.42 10.81 32.51
C ALA A 570 -33.07 10.36 31.19
N VAL A 571 -34.21 9.67 31.30
CA VAL A 571 -34.92 9.09 30.17
C VAL A 571 -36.25 9.81 29.95
N SER A 572 -36.49 10.36 28.76
CA SER A 572 -37.74 11.09 28.48
C SER A 572 -38.98 10.22 28.74
N GLN A 573 -40.05 10.81 29.27
CA GLN A 573 -41.36 10.17 29.47
C GLN A 573 -41.86 9.46 28.21
N ASP A 574 -41.66 10.04 27.02
CA ASP A 574 -42.09 9.46 25.74
C ASP A 574 -41.44 8.10 25.46
N LEU A 575 -40.17 7.91 25.85
CA LEU A 575 -39.49 6.62 25.72
C LEU A 575 -40.01 5.62 26.75
N VAL A 576 -40.27 6.05 27.99
CA VAL A 576 -40.75 5.20 29.08
C VAL A 576 -42.17 4.68 28.82
N ASN A 577 -43.04 5.54 28.26
CA ASN A 577 -44.42 5.17 27.91
C ASN A 577 -44.52 4.04 26.86
N LEU A 578 -43.43 3.73 26.15
CA LEU A 578 -43.37 2.67 25.15
C LEU A 578 -42.89 1.33 25.71
N ILE A 579 -42.57 1.26 27.00
CA ILE A 579 -42.00 0.06 27.64
C ILE A 579 -43.11 -0.72 28.33
N ASP A 580 -43.29 -1.97 27.94
CA ASP A 580 -44.24 -2.89 28.57
C ASP A 580 -43.59 -3.76 29.66
N ASP A 581 -42.25 -3.76 29.77
CA ASP A 581 -41.51 -4.58 30.74
C ASP A 581 -41.48 -3.91 32.13
N MET A 582 -42.30 -4.43 33.05
CA MET A 582 -42.37 -3.94 34.43
C MET A 582 -41.02 -3.96 35.15
N ASN A 583 -40.12 -4.91 34.87
CA ASN A 583 -38.79 -4.96 35.53
C ASN A 583 -37.86 -3.81 35.10
N LEU A 584 -38.11 -3.23 33.91
CA LEU A 584 -37.41 -2.04 33.46
C LEU A 584 -38.05 -0.79 34.06
N LEU A 585 -39.38 -0.75 34.15
CA LEU A 585 -40.13 0.36 34.74
C LEU A 585 -39.85 0.52 36.25
N ASP A 586 -39.79 -0.59 36.99
CA ASP A 586 -39.52 -0.62 38.44
C ASP A 586 -38.12 -0.09 38.80
N ALA A 587 -37.22 0.04 37.82
CA ALA A 587 -35.88 0.57 38.05
C ALA A 587 -35.83 2.11 38.13
N PHE A 588 -36.89 2.81 37.72
CA PHE A 588 -36.93 4.28 37.71
C PHE A 588 -37.43 4.87 39.04
N SER A 589 -36.84 5.98 39.48
CA SER A 589 -37.17 6.64 40.75
C SER A 589 -38.34 7.64 40.67
N GLY A 590 -39.20 7.51 39.66
CA GLY A 590 -40.31 8.44 39.38
C GLY A 590 -40.00 9.47 38.29
N SER A 591 -41.00 10.28 37.93
CA SER A 591 -40.92 11.32 36.90
C SER A 591 -40.48 12.66 37.50
N HIS A 592 -39.56 13.33 36.80
CA HIS A 592 -38.91 14.57 37.22
C HIS A 592 -38.85 15.57 36.06
N GLU A 593 -38.97 16.85 36.37
CA GLU A 593 -38.88 17.92 35.39
C GLU A 593 -37.44 18.42 35.29
N ILE A 594 -36.81 18.24 34.14
CA ILE A 594 -35.51 18.83 33.81
C ILE A 594 -35.77 20.07 32.95
N VAL A 595 -35.23 21.20 33.37
CA VAL A 595 -35.36 22.47 32.65
C VAL A 595 -34.03 22.78 31.96
N ASP A 596 -34.05 22.93 30.64
CA ASP A 596 -32.83 23.31 29.91
C ASP A 596 -32.47 24.79 30.14
N LYS A 597 -31.29 25.20 29.65
CA LYS A 597 -30.82 26.59 29.71
C LYS A 597 -31.72 27.62 29.00
N HIS A 598 -32.69 27.17 28.22
CA HIS A 598 -33.67 28.01 27.52
C HIS A 598 -35.03 28.01 28.21
N GLY A 599 -35.17 27.39 29.39
CA GLY A 599 -36.42 27.31 30.13
C GLY A 599 -37.39 26.24 29.61
N ILE A 600 -36.95 25.36 28.70
CA ILE A 600 -37.80 24.31 28.15
C ILE A 600 -37.78 23.12 29.10
N LYS A 601 -38.98 22.70 29.49
CA LYS A 601 -39.23 21.64 30.48
C LYS A 601 -39.34 20.28 29.78
N TYR A 602 -38.63 19.30 30.31
CA TYR A 602 -38.63 17.92 29.87
C TYR A 602 -39.02 17.02 31.05
N HIS A 603 -40.09 16.22 30.89
CA HIS A 603 -40.44 15.21 31.87
C HIS A 603 -39.60 13.95 31.63
N CYS A 604 -38.80 13.59 32.62
CA CYS A 604 -37.84 12.49 32.53
C CYS A 604 -37.98 11.55 33.73
N HIS A 605 -37.84 10.25 33.49
CA HIS A 605 -37.64 9.27 34.55
C HIS A 605 -36.16 9.09 34.80
N ILE A 606 -35.80 9.00 36.08
CA ILE A 606 -34.41 8.91 36.49
C ILE A 606 -34.07 7.45 36.81
N LEU A 607 -33.06 6.94 36.12
CA LEU A 607 -32.47 5.63 36.37
C LEU A 607 -31.14 5.84 37.08
N ARG A 608 -31.03 5.30 38.30
CA ARG A 608 -29.81 5.40 39.11
C ARG A 608 -29.34 4.01 39.49
N LYS A 609 -28.02 3.86 39.67
CA LYS A 609 -27.45 2.70 40.38
C LYS A 609 -27.34 3.00 41.87
N SER A 610 -27.81 2.07 42.71
CA SER A 610 -27.78 2.19 44.17
C SER A 610 -26.35 2.37 44.71
N ASP A 611 -26.15 3.50 45.40
CA ASP A 611 -25.31 3.77 46.58
C ASP A 611 -23.92 3.12 46.71
N GLU A 612 -23.14 3.06 45.64
CA GLU A 612 -21.70 3.25 45.82
C GLU A 612 -21.42 4.74 45.63
N GLU A 613 -21.32 5.47 46.74
CA GLU A 613 -20.59 6.74 46.74
C GLU A 613 -19.21 6.42 46.17
N VAL A 614 -18.90 6.96 44.99
CA VAL A 614 -17.52 7.06 44.53
C VAL A 614 -16.86 7.98 45.54
N SER A 615 -16.27 7.38 46.58
CA SER A 615 -15.62 8.11 47.64
C SER A 615 -14.60 9.03 46.95
N LEU A 616 -14.77 10.35 47.11
CA LEU A 616 -13.77 11.30 46.63
C LEU A 616 -12.40 10.89 47.17
N SER A 617 -12.36 10.25 48.35
CA SER A 617 -11.15 9.67 48.93
C SER A 617 -10.54 8.54 48.11
N ASP A 618 -11.27 7.77 47.30
CA ASP A 618 -10.73 6.73 46.41
C ASP A 618 -10.06 7.35 45.18
N PHE A 619 -10.68 8.40 44.61
CA PHE A 619 -10.05 9.21 43.56
C PHE A 619 -8.81 9.93 44.10
N THR A 620 -8.93 10.51 45.30
CA THR A 620 -7.84 11.18 46.02
C THR A 620 -6.77 10.18 46.48
N THR A 621 -7.09 8.91 46.72
CA THR A 621 -6.16 7.83 47.09
C THR A 621 -5.49 7.24 45.86
N ALA A 622 -6.18 7.10 44.73
CA ALA A 622 -5.56 6.70 43.46
C ALA A 622 -4.60 7.80 42.96
N MET A 623 -5.05 9.06 42.96
CA MET A 623 -4.21 10.23 42.72
C MET A 623 -3.10 10.32 43.78
N GLY A 624 -3.43 10.12 45.05
CA GLY A 624 -2.49 10.18 46.17
C GLY A 624 -1.45 9.06 46.16
N ASN A 625 -1.76 7.86 45.67
CA ASN A 625 -0.80 6.77 45.51
C ASN A 625 0.08 6.97 44.27
N PHE A 626 -0.46 7.63 43.24
CA PHE A 626 0.29 8.09 42.07
C PHE A 626 1.29 9.21 42.45
N PHE A 627 0.87 10.18 43.27
CA PHE A 627 1.73 11.24 43.80
C PHE A 627 2.62 10.80 44.96
N LYS A 628 2.29 9.74 45.72
CA LYS A 628 3.18 9.16 46.75
C LYS A 628 4.41 8.46 46.17
N LYS A 629 4.43 8.15 44.87
CA LYS A 629 5.66 7.75 44.17
C LYS A 629 6.50 8.93 43.68
N ALA A 630 6.02 10.15 43.84
CA ALA A 630 6.70 11.37 43.41
C ALA A 630 6.35 12.55 44.32
N ASP A 631 6.73 12.51 45.61
CA ASP A 631 7.06 13.73 46.34
C ASP A 631 7.77 13.47 47.69
N PRO A 632 9.01 13.95 47.91
CA PRO A 632 9.50 14.34 49.22
C PRO A 632 9.03 15.77 49.55
N GLN A 633 7.95 15.86 50.32
CA GLN A 633 7.57 16.92 51.28
C GLN A 633 7.79 18.41 50.89
N SER A 634 6.66 19.12 50.70
CA SER A 634 6.57 20.59 50.71
C SER A 634 6.11 21.13 52.07
N THR A 635 6.80 22.17 52.54
CA THR A 635 6.46 23.03 53.69
C THR A 635 5.65 24.27 53.25
N PRO A 636 4.83 24.90 54.13
CA PRO A 636 3.86 25.93 53.77
C PRO A 636 4.50 27.33 53.56
N PRO A 637 3.83 28.24 52.82
CA PRO A 637 4.46 29.48 52.36
C PRO A 637 4.59 30.52 53.49
N PRO A 638 5.70 31.27 53.58
CA PRO A 638 5.80 32.38 54.51
C PRO A 638 5.13 33.63 53.96
N LYS A 639 4.43 34.34 54.87
CA LYS A 639 3.85 35.66 54.65
C LYS A 639 4.94 36.69 54.32
N GLN A 640 4.63 37.56 53.36
CA GLN A 640 5.45 38.70 52.96
C GLN A 640 5.78 39.63 54.14
N SER A 641 7.06 40.00 54.27
CA SER A 641 7.44 41.26 54.91
C SER A 641 8.28 42.11 53.92
N PRO A 642 8.13 43.45 53.95
CA PRO A 642 8.90 44.36 53.15
C PRO A 642 10.22 44.66 53.86
N HIS A 643 11.32 44.70 53.12
CA HIS A 643 12.50 45.58 53.30
C HIS A 643 13.68 44.95 52.58
N ALA A 644 14.01 45.50 51.41
CA ALA A 644 15.26 45.24 50.72
C ALA A 644 16.11 46.52 50.80
N GLU A 645 17.11 46.51 51.68
CA GLU A 645 18.21 47.48 51.62
C GLU A 645 19.23 47.01 50.58
N SER A 646 19.58 47.91 49.68
CA SER A 646 20.55 47.72 48.60
C SER A 646 21.97 47.84 49.13
N ILE A 647 22.73 46.75 49.05
CA ILE A 647 24.19 46.75 49.26
C ILE A 647 24.86 47.03 47.91
N GLU A 648 25.31 48.26 47.71
CA GLU A 648 26.21 48.66 46.62
C GLU A 648 27.66 48.45 47.08
N GLY A 649 28.39 47.56 46.40
CA GLY A 649 29.79 47.28 46.68
C GLY A 649 30.47 46.48 45.56
N SER A 650 31.01 47.21 44.58
CA SER A 650 32.06 46.80 43.63
C SER A 650 31.87 45.52 42.80
N ASP A 651 30.68 45.22 42.28
CA ASP A 651 30.50 44.14 41.30
C ASP A 651 30.77 44.65 39.87
N LYS A 652 32.01 44.51 39.38
CA LYS A 652 32.43 44.92 38.02
C LYS A 652 31.98 43.93 36.91
N ARG A 653 30.79 43.35 37.03
CA ARG A 653 30.28 42.35 36.07
C ARG A 653 29.27 42.98 35.10
N ALA A 654 29.30 42.55 33.84
CA ALA A 654 28.60 43.20 32.73
C ALA A 654 27.09 42.88 32.63
N VAL A 655 26.60 41.88 33.37
CA VAL A 655 25.22 41.37 33.27
C VAL A 655 24.58 41.39 34.66
N SER A 656 23.32 41.84 34.72
CA SER A 656 22.47 41.81 35.93
C SER A 656 22.28 40.39 36.44
N ARG A 657 22.27 40.24 37.76
CA ARG A 657 22.00 38.96 38.44
C ARG A 657 20.57 38.91 38.95
N GLU A 658 19.94 37.76 38.79
CA GLU A 658 18.69 37.47 39.49
C GLU A 658 19.02 36.86 40.86
N ARG A 659 18.32 37.33 41.90
CA ARG A 659 18.46 36.82 43.26
C ARG A 659 17.52 35.65 43.46
N ILE A 660 18.01 34.63 44.15
CA ILE A 660 17.25 33.44 44.56
C ILE A 660 17.22 33.42 46.08
N TYR A 661 16.04 33.14 46.63
CA TYR A 661 15.88 33.05 48.07
C TYR A 661 16.27 31.64 48.53
N ILE A 662 16.92 31.54 49.70
CA ILE A 662 17.42 30.26 50.27
C ILE A 662 16.34 29.16 50.35
N GLY A 663 15.05 29.53 50.42
CA GLY A 663 13.93 28.58 50.44
C GLY A 663 13.41 28.11 49.07
N GLU A 664 14.04 28.50 47.96
CA GLU A 664 13.67 28.04 46.60
C GLU A 664 14.43 26.76 46.19
N ASP A 665 15.27 26.21 47.08
CA ASP A 665 15.97 24.92 46.96
C ASP A 665 16.72 24.69 45.64
N PHE A 666 17.20 25.76 44.99
CA PHE A 666 18.05 25.61 43.83
C PHE A 666 19.47 25.20 44.24
N GLN A 667 19.80 23.93 43.98
CA GLN A 667 21.08 23.32 44.38
C GLN A 667 22.03 23.17 43.20
N VAL A 668 23.31 23.40 43.49
CA VAL A 668 24.42 23.14 42.57
C VAL A 668 25.51 22.37 43.30
N THR A 669 25.97 21.30 42.66
CA THR A 669 27.12 20.52 43.10
C THR A 669 28.34 20.91 42.28
N CYS A 670 29.38 21.36 42.96
CA CYS A 670 30.69 21.69 42.40
C CYS A 670 31.64 20.51 42.60
N HIS A 671 32.07 19.90 41.51
CA HIS A 671 33.08 18.84 41.49
C HIS A 671 34.44 19.44 41.11
N GLY A 672 35.35 19.50 42.07
CA GLY A 672 36.78 19.75 41.86
C GLY A 672 37.57 18.45 41.78
N GLN A 673 38.87 18.53 41.48
CA GLN A 673 39.73 17.33 41.39
C GLN A 673 39.74 16.49 42.68
N ASN A 674 39.61 17.13 43.84
CA ASN A 674 39.75 16.49 45.16
C ASN A 674 38.58 16.82 46.11
N PHE A 675 37.49 17.40 45.62
CA PHE A 675 36.36 17.79 46.46
C PHE A 675 35.04 17.76 45.67
N GLU A 676 33.95 17.56 46.40
CA GLU A 676 32.59 17.68 45.92
C GLU A 676 31.80 18.46 46.96
N ILE A 677 31.27 19.61 46.56
CA ILE A 677 30.54 20.53 47.46
C ILE A 677 29.18 20.79 46.85
N THR A 678 28.12 20.54 47.61
CA THR A 678 26.75 20.90 47.20
C THR A 678 26.29 22.10 48.01
N GLY A 679 25.80 23.13 47.32
CA GLY A 679 25.32 24.36 47.95
C GLY A 679 24.07 24.94 47.28
N LEU A 680 23.48 25.92 47.94
CA LEU A 680 22.30 26.66 47.52
C LEU A 680 22.69 27.90 46.71
N VAL A 681 21.98 28.15 45.61
CA VAL A 681 22.23 29.30 44.76
C VAL A 681 21.58 30.55 45.36
N LEU A 682 22.36 31.62 45.57
CA LEU A 682 21.87 32.92 46.08
C LEU A 682 21.57 33.92 44.99
N ASP A 683 22.38 33.90 43.93
CA ASP A 683 22.15 34.69 42.75
C ASP A 683 22.73 33.97 41.54
N TYR A 684 22.22 34.32 40.37
CA TYR A 684 22.68 33.71 39.13
C TYR A 684 22.54 34.67 37.94
N SER A 685 23.35 34.40 36.94
CA SER A 685 23.38 35.06 35.63
C SER A 685 23.93 34.06 34.62
N SER A 686 23.81 34.38 33.33
CA SER A 686 24.30 33.50 32.27
C SER A 686 25.83 33.32 32.26
N GLN A 687 26.56 34.18 32.99
CA GLN A 687 28.01 34.15 33.09
C GLN A 687 28.54 33.70 34.45
N GLY A 688 27.68 33.57 35.47
CA GLY A 688 28.16 33.27 36.80
C GLY A 688 27.07 33.16 37.84
N ILE A 689 27.42 32.47 38.92
CA ILE A 689 26.50 32.04 39.96
C ILE A 689 27.15 32.26 41.32
N ALA A 690 26.37 32.58 42.34
CA ALA A 690 26.79 32.61 43.72
C ALA A 690 26.18 31.44 44.47
N ILE A 691 27.03 30.61 45.09
CA ILE A 691 26.64 29.38 45.79
C ILE A 691 27.01 29.50 47.26
N LEU A 692 26.06 29.21 48.12
CA LEU A 692 26.16 29.20 49.57
C LEU A 692 26.16 27.77 50.08
N PHE A 693 27.09 27.40 50.95
CA PHE A 693 27.12 26.07 51.59
C PHE A 693 27.53 26.18 53.06
N ASP A 694 27.21 25.13 53.81
CA ASP A 694 27.50 25.07 55.24
C ASP A 694 29.01 24.99 55.49
N LYS A 695 29.46 25.73 56.52
CA LYS A 695 30.88 25.91 56.87
C LYS A 695 31.61 24.60 57.21
N ASP A 696 30.88 23.53 57.51
CA ASP A 696 31.43 22.24 57.93
C ASP A 696 32.12 21.44 56.81
N GLN A 697 32.10 21.91 55.55
CA GLN A 697 32.62 21.17 54.39
C GLN A 697 34.14 21.33 54.10
N ASN A 698 34.95 21.83 55.05
CA ASN A 698 36.43 21.93 54.94
C ASN A 698 36.92 22.63 53.64
N VAL A 699 36.26 23.71 53.25
CA VAL A 699 36.55 24.45 52.02
C VAL A 699 37.57 25.55 52.33
N SER A 700 38.80 25.44 51.83
CA SER A 700 39.85 26.43 52.11
C SER A 700 39.93 27.54 51.04
N ASN A 701 40.44 28.71 51.42
CA ASN A 701 40.75 29.83 50.51
C ASN A 701 41.65 29.44 49.30
N ALA A 702 42.30 28.28 49.32
CA ALA A 702 43.15 27.80 48.23
C ALA A 702 42.39 27.49 46.92
N LEU A 703 41.05 27.59 46.93
CA LEU A 703 40.18 27.28 45.79
C LEU A 703 39.95 28.46 44.83
N LEU A 704 40.50 29.65 45.07
CA LEU A 704 40.42 30.75 44.10
C LEU A 704 41.11 30.37 42.78
N ASN A 705 40.42 30.63 41.66
CA ASN A 705 40.78 30.25 40.30
C ASN A 705 40.81 28.72 40.03
N TYR A 706 40.26 27.89 40.91
CA TYR A 706 40.07 26.48 40.59
C TYR A 706 39.01 26.30 39.50
N HIS A 707 39.33 25.42 38.55
CA HIS A 707 38.38 24.92 37.57
C HIS A 707 37.53 23.83 38.21
N VAL A 708 36.22 23.94 38.03
CA VAL A 708 35.24 23.00 38.58
C VAL A 708 34.22 22.58 37.52
N GLN A 709 33.77 21.33 37.61
CA GLN A 709 32.59 20.86 36.92
C GLN A 709 31.38 21.14 37.80
N LEU A 710 30.33 21.73 37.23
CA LEU A 710 29.11 22.09 37.91
C LEU A 710 28.03 21.09 37.50
N SER A 711 27.29 20.54 38.47
CA SER A 711 26.08 19.77 38.26
C SER A 711 24.92 20.53 38.86
N PHE A 712 23.99 20.96 38.02
CA PHE A 712 22.82 21.74 38.42
C PHE A 712 21.63 20.81 38.58
N GLN A 713 20.83 20.98 39.63
CA GLN A 713 19.56 20.31 39.81
C GLN A 713 18.44 21.35 39.89
N LEU A 714 17.59 21.41 38.86
CA LEU A 714 16.53 22.41 38.77
C LEU A 714 15.27 21.79 38.15
N ALA A 715 14.14 21.89 38.86
CA ALA A 715 12.83 21.43 38.38
C ALA A 715 12.84 19.98 37.83
N GLY A 716 13.60 19.08 38.49
CA GLY A 716 13.74 17.68 38.08
C GLY A 716 14.69 17.43 36.90
N GLN A 717 15.34 18.47 36.36
CA GLN A 717 16.39 18.35 35.36
C GLN A 717 17.77 18.38 36.01
N THR A 718 18.66 17.54 35.51
CA THR A 718 20.10 17.61 35.80
C THR A 718 20.86 17.99 34.54
N PHE A 719 21.74 18.98 34.65
CA PHE A 719 22.63 19.37 33.57
C PHE A 719 23.99 19.78 34.12
N THR A 720 25.03 19.63 33.31
CA THR A 720 26.40 19.90 33.72
C THR A 720 26.97 21.11 32.99
N GLY A 721 27.75 21.91 33.70
CA GLY A 721 28.55 22.99 33.13
C GLY A 721 29.97 22.96 33.67
N GLU A 722 30.77 23.92 33.23
CA GLU A 722 32.13 24.13 33.71
C GLU A 722 32.25 25.56 34.23
N GLY A 723 33.09 25.79 35.24
CA GLY A 723 33.31 27.11 35.78
C GLY A 723 34.68 27.31 36.42
N ASP A 724 34.97 28.57 36.75
CA ASP A 724 36.09 28.96 37.59
C ASP A 724 35.57 29.65 38.85
N ILE A 725 36.13 29.30 40.01
CA ILE A 725 35.86 30.00 41.27
C ILE A 725 36.58 31.36 41.25
N LEU A 726 35.84 32.46 41.33
CA LEU A 726 36.40 33.82 41.30
C LEU A 726 36.39 34.52 42.65
N ARG A 727 35.49 34.13 43.56
CA ARG A 727 35.31 34.77 44.87
C ARG A 727 35.00 33.70 45.90
N TYR A 728 35.56 33.87 47.09
CA TYR A 728 35.20 33.14 48.29
C TYR A 728 35.06 34.15 49.44
N GLU A 729 33.99 34.07 50.20
CA GLU A 729 33.79 34.88 51.40
C GLU A 729 32.94 34.15 52.44
N GLU A 730 33.23 34.38 53.73
CA GLU A 730 32.35 33.93 54.81
C GLU A 730 31.21 34.94 54.99
N LYS A 731 29.97 34.45 55.05
CA LYS A 731 28.77 35.27 55.17
C LYS A 731 27.90 34.78 56.32
N ASP A 732 27.58 35.66 57.25
CA ASP A 732 26.61 35.39 58.31
C ASP A 732 25.20 35.73 57.81
N ILE A 733 24.32 34.73 57.77
CA ILE A 733 22.91 34.90 57.44
C ILE A 733 22.09 34.39 58.61
N ARG A 734 21.49 35.33 59.36
CA ARG A 734 20.62 35.06 60.52
C ARG A 734 21.32 34.29 61.66
N GLY A 735 22.61 34.52 61.89
CA GLY A 735 23.39 33.90 62.95
C GLY A 735 24.03 32.57 62.57
N THR A 736 23.77 32.08 61.35
CA THR A 736 24.45 30.91 60.78
C THR A 736 25.53 31.39 59.82
N LYS A 737 26.76 30.91 60.02
CA LYS A 737 27.91 31.22 59.16
C LYS A 737 27.93 30.26 57.98
N TYR A 738 27.98 30.84 56.79
CA TYR A 738 28.06 30.12 55.54
C TYR A 738 29.31 30.54 54.76
N ASP A 739 29.77 29.66 53.88
CA ASP A 739 30.77 29.99 52.88
C ASP A 739 30.07 30.31 51.55
N LEU A 740 30.45 31.43 50.94
CA LEU A 740 29.90 31.92 49.70
C LEU A 740 30.95 31.87 48.59
N LEU A 741 30.71 31.02 47.59
CA LEU A 741 31.50 30.93 46.37
C LEU A 741 30.84 31.72 45.25
N GLY A 742 31.60 32.63 44.63
CA GLY A 742 31.22 33.27 43.38
C GLY A 742 31.94 32.59 42.22
N LEU A 743 31.19 31.97 41.32
CA LEU A 743 31.72 31.23 40.18
C LEU A 743 31.41 31.96 38.86
N ARG A 744 32.34 31.87 37.92
CA ARG A 744 32.13 32.23 36.52
C ARG A 744 31.93 30.96 35.71
N ILE A 745 30.81 30.86 35.01
CA ILE A 745 30.49 29.74 34.13
C ILE A 745 31.26 29.92 32.82
N LYS A 746 31.98 28.88 32.38
CA LYS A 746 32.65 28.86 31.07
C LYS A 746 31.63 28.48 30.01
N SER A 747 31.64 29.23 28.90
CA SER A 747 31.00 28.77 27.67
C SER A 747 31.94 27.78 26.99
N ASN A 748 31.53 26.53 26.84
CA ASN A 748 32.26 25.58 26.00
C ASN A 748 32.11 26.04 24.53
N ALA A 749 33.24 26.34 23.89
CA ALA A 749 33.27 26.81 22.51
C ALA A 749 33.26 25.67 21.47
N SER A 750 33.23 24.41 21.91
CA SER A 750 33.58 23.26 21.08
C SER A 750 32.50 22.78 20.11
N ASP A 751 31.21 23.02 20.39
CA ASP A 751 30.11 22.61 19.50
C ASP A 751 29.70 23.76 18.57
N SER A 752 30.57 24.09 17.61
CA SER A 752 30.22 25.06 16.57
C SER A 752 29.20 24.43 15.62
N ARG A 753 27.99 25.00 15.54
CA ARG A 753 27.00 24.66 14.50
C ARG A 753 27.64 24.80 13.11
N GLU A 754 27.63 23.72 12.31
CA GLU A 754 28.39 23.58 11.05
C GLU A 754 28.21 24.73 10.06
N TYR A 755 26.97 25.19 9.88
CA TYR A 755 26.63 26.30 8.98
C TYR A 755 25.46 27.12 9.56
N ARG A 756 25.56 28.46 9.52
CA ARG A 756 24.57 29.37 10.09
C ARG A 756 24.13 30.39 9.05
N TYR A 757 22.83 30.56 8.90
CA TYR A 757 22.22 31.62 8.12
C TYR A 757 21.84 32.76 9.06
N SER A 758 22.52 33.90 8.93
CA SER A 758 22.16 35.13 9.63
C SER A 758 20.83 35.64 9.10
N ILE A 759 19.92 36.01 9.99
CA ILE A 759 18.64 36.63 9.63
C ILE A 759 18.90 38.11 9.36
N GLN A 760 18.46 38.59 8.20
CA GLN A 760 18.69 39.98 7.81
C GLN A 760 17.69 40.91 8.50
N ASP A 761 18.08 42.15 8.77
CA ASP A 761 17.25 43.10 9.55
C ASP A 761 16.14 43.78 8.71
N HIS A 762 15.57 43.08 7.74
CA HIS A 762 14.66 43.64 6.74
C HIS A 762 13.17 43.63 7.15
N GLY A 763 12.86 43.32 8.40
CA GLY A 763 11.61 43.75 9.04
C GLY A 763 10.89 42.73 9.91
N VAL A 764 10.87 41.43 9.57
CA VAL A 764 10.11 40.42 10.34
C VAL A 764 11.02 39.27 10.77
N HIS A 765 11.46 39.34 12.03
CA HIS A 765 12.30 38.31 12.64
C HIS A 765 11.44 37.16 13.20
N PRO A 766 11.90 35.91 13.10
CA PRO A 766 11.36 34.85 13.91
C PRO A 766 11.58 35.16 15.39
N THR A 767 10.60 34.79 16.20
CA THR A 767 10.66 34.97 17.65
C THR A 767 10.65 33.62 18.33
N MET A 768 11.39 33.50 19.42
CA MET A 768 11.38 32.31 20.25
C MET A 768 10.93 32.69 21.65
N THR A 769 10.09 31.86 22.25
CA THR A 769 9.70 31.96 23.64
C THR A 769 10.02 30.67 24.37
N CYS A 770 10.52 30.74 25.59
CA CYS A 770 10.64 29.57 26.46
C CYS A 770 10.19 29.93 27.88
N LYS A 771 9.75 28.95 28.66
CA LYS A 771 9.50 29.19 30.09
C LYS A 771 10.85 29.49 30.77
N ASN A 772 10.86 30.46 31.68
CA ASN A 772 12.03 30.67 32.53
C ASN A 772 12.07 29.50 33.54
N PRO A 773 13.12 28.67 33.53
CA PRO A 773 13.18 27.50 34.41
C PRO A 773 13.40 27.88 35.88
N PHE A 774 13.80 29.12 36.16
CA PHE A 774 14.06 29.64 37.50
C PHE A 774 12.91 30.46 38.09
N SER A 775 11.91 30.84 37.30
CA SER A 775 10.80 31.67 37.80
C SER A 775 9.43 31.16 37.38
N PHE A 776 8.51 31.14 38.34
CA PHE A 776 7.17 30.62 38.14
C PHE A 776 6.35 31.52 37.20
N LYS A 777 5.75 30.92 36.16
CA LYS A 777 4.89 31.57 35.16
C LYS A 777 5.55 32.72 34.37
N ASN A 778 6.88 32.80 34.37
CA ASN A 778 7.59 33.78 33.55
C ASN A 778 8.05 33.15 32.23
N ASN A 779 7.93 33.88 31.13
CA ASN A 779 8.40 33.47 29.82
C ASN A 779 9.53 34.37 29.37
N LEU A 780 10.62 33.76 28.91
CA LEU A 780 11.71 34.43 28.24
C LEU A 780 11.37 34.59 26.77
N ASN A 781 11.50 35.81 26.26
CA ASN A 781 11.28 36.13 24.85
C ASN A 781 12.64 36.45 24.20
N PHE A 782 12.87 35.88 23.03
CA PHE A 782 14.10 36.05 22.28
C PHE A 782 13.80 36.39 20.83
N LEU A 783 14.68 37.21 20.25
CA LEU A 783 14.74 37.43 18.81
C LEU A 783 15.66 36.39 18.19
N VAL A 784 15.22 35.73 17.14
CA VAL A 784 16.09 34.79 16.43
C VAL A 784 17.08 35.59 15.59
N SER A 785 18.36 35.30 15.76
CA SER A 785 19.48 35.97 15.07
C SER A 785 20.06 35.15 13.92
N ASP A 786 20.06 33.83 14.07
CA ASP A 786 20.57 32.93 13.03
C ASP A 786 19.95 31.53 13.11
N LEU A 787 19.94 30.81 11.99
CA LEU A 787 19.38 29.47 11.85
C LEU A 787 20.43 28.50 11.30
N SER A 788 20.49 27.29 11.85
CA SER A 788 21.21 26.15 11.27
C SER A 788 20.27 24.94 11.12
N SER A 789 20.71 23.88 10.46
CA SER A 789 19.89 22.66 10.32
C SER A 789 19.64 21.94 11.65
N HIS A 790 20.41 22.23 12.70
CA HIS A 790 20.36 21.53 13.99
C HIS A 790 20.22 22.48 15.18
N GLY A 791 20.03 23.78 14.95
CA GLY A 791 20.09 24.72 16.05
C GLY A 791 19.76 26.15 15.68
N ILE A 792 19.34 26.92 16.68
CA ILE A 792 18.88 28.29 16.56
C ILE A 792 19.76 29.20 17.40
N GLY A 793 20.16 30.33 16.83
CA GLY A 793 20.88 31.39 17.56
C GLY A 793 19.89 32.48 17.89
N VAL A 794 19.78 32.85 19.15
CA VAL A 794 18.81 33.84 19.62
C VAL A 794 19.47 34.94 20.43
N ILE A 795 18.81 36.10 20.50
CA ILE A 795 19.23 37.27 21.26
C ILE A 795 18.18 37.54 22.33
N ALA A 796 18.61 37.58 23.58
CA ALA A 796 17.83 38.11 24.69
C ALA A 796 18.24 39.55 24.96
N ARG A 797 17.28 40.47 24.91
CA ARG A 797 17.47 41.90 25.21
C ARG A 797 17.08 42.29 26.64
N ASN A 798 16.57 41.34 27.43
CA ASN A 798 16.12 41.60 28.79
C ASN A 798 17.05 40.96 29.82
N GLN A 799 17.30 41.71 30.90
CA GLN A 799 18.23 41.43 31.98
C GLN A 799 17.89 40.19 32.82
N GLY A 800 16.63 39.71 32.77
CA GLY A 800 16.17 38.50 33.46
C GLY A 800 16.17 37.21 32.63
N SER A 801 16.69 37.26 31.39
CA SER A 801 16.73 36.09 30.50
C SER A 801 17.96 35.23 30.77
N CYS A 802 18.02 34.62 31.96
CA CYS A 802 19.14 33.75 32.30
C CYS A 802 18.86 32.31 31.85
N LEU A 803 19.58 31.88 30.82
CA LEU A 803 19.75 30.48 30.46
C LEU A 803 21.17 30.04 30.85
N LEU A 804 21.35 28.78 31.23
CA LEU A 804 22.66 28.20 31.57
C LEU A 804 23.08 27.18 30.51
N MET A 805 24.39 27.04 30.32
CA MET A 805 24.98 26.02 29.44
C MET A 805 24.53 24.60 29.83
N GLY A 806 24.26 23.75 28.84
CA GLY A 806 23.80 22.36 29.01
C GLY A 806 22.33 22.21 29.39
N MET A 807 21.64 23.32 29.67
CA MET A 807 20.25 23.28 30.12
C MET A 807 19.29 22.89 28.99
N LYS A 808 18.33 22.01 29.29
CA LYS A 808 17.30 21.58 28.34
C LYS A 808 16.02 22.37 28.52
N VAL A 809 15.67 23.16 27.53
CA VAL A 809 14.51 24.03 27.53
C VAL A 809 13.50 23.62 26.48
N LYS A 810 12.23 23.75 26.85
CA LYS A 810 11.14 23.66 25.88
C LYS A 810 10.94 25.03 25.24
N ILE A 811 11.16 25.11 23.94
CA ILE A 811 11.07 26.33 23.17
C ILE A 811 9.87 26.30 22.25
N HIS A 812 9.27 27.47 22.06
CA HIS A 812 8.24 27.71 21.07
C HIS A 812 8.76 28.76 20.09
N VAL A 813 8.99 28.35 18.84
CA VAL A 813 9.57 29.21 17.79
C VAL A 813 8.46 29.56 16.80
N VAL A 814 8.27 30.86 16.57
CA VAL A 814 7.32 31.39 15.59
C VAL A 814 8.10 31.90 14.39
N PHE A 815 7.90 31.25 13.24
CA PHE A 815 8.44 31.66 11.96
C PHE A 815 7.38 32.45 11.18
N PRO A 816 7.66 33.71 10.79
CA PRO A 816 6.78 34.48 9.96
C PRO A 816 6.38 33.73 8.69
N PHE A 817 5.09 33.79 8.31
CA PHE A 817 4.52 33.21 7.08
C PHE A 817 4.51 31.68 6.97
N THR A 818 5.26 30.96 7.81
CA THR A 818 5.38 29.50 7.71
C THR A 818 4.70 28.75 8.87
N GLY A 819 4.68 29.33 10.07
CA GLY A 819 3.94 28.80 11.23
C GLY A 819 4.74 28.85 12.54
N ALA A 820 4.30 28.07 13.52
CA ALA A 820 4.97 27.94 14.81
C ALA A 820 5.27 26.47 15.11
N ILE A 821 6.32 26.25 15.89
CA ILE A 821 6.75 24.92 16.35
C ILE A 821 7.03 24.93 17.84
N GLU A 822 6.84 23.79 18.47
CA GLU A 822 7.29 23.52 19.83
C GLU A 822 8.31 22.38 19.77
N CYS A 823 9.47 22.60 20.36
CA CYS A 823 10.55 21.62 20.41
C CYS A 823 11.36 21.75 21.70
N ASP A 824 12.06 20.67 22.05
CA ASP A 824 13.04 20.67 23.13
C ASP A 824 14.39 21.06 22.54
N ALA A 825 15.13 21.89 23.26
CA ALA A 825 16.41 22.38 22.84
C ALA A 825 17.41 22.45 24.00
N GLU A 826 18.68 22.27 23.70
CA GLU A 826 19.77 22.35 24.67
C GLU A 826 20.58 23.62 24.45
N VAL A 827 20.90 24.33 25.54
CA VAL A 827 21.75 25.52 25.50
C VAL A 827 23.21 25.11 25.30
N ILE A 828 23.72 25.30 24.09
CA ILE A 828 25.08 24.88 23.72
C ILE A 828 26.07 26.05 23.65
N HIS A 829 25.59 27.29 23.73
CA HIS A 829 26.47 28.46 23.65
C HIS A 829 25.83 29.70 24.28
N ILE A 830 26.62 30.50 24.99
CA ILE A 830 26.19 31.80 25.54
C ILE A 830 27.33 32.80 25.38
N THR A 831 27.05 33.93 24.74
CA THR A 831 27.99 35.06 24.61
C THR A 831 27.29 36.38 24.92
N VAL A 832 27.94 37.25 25.70
CA VAL A 832 27.50 38.64 25.90
C VAL A 832 27.94 39.45 24.69
N VAL A 833 26.98 40.04 23.97
CA VAL A 833 27.24 40.85 22.76
C VAL A 833 27.35 42.32 23.11
N ALA A 834 26.46 42.81 23.98
CA ALA A 834 26.43 44.18 24.46
C ALA A 834 25.94 44.22 25.91
N GLN A 835 26.00 45.40 26.53
CA GLN A 835 25.42 45.61 27.86
C GLN A 835 23.91 45.30 27.79
N ASN A 836 23.47 44.25 28.50
CA ASN A 836 22.10 43.70 28.51
C ASN A 836 21.68 42.91 27.27
N GLU A 837 22.62 42.50 26.43
CA GLU A 837 22.32 41.66 25.26
C GLU A 837 23.09 40.34 25.31
N LEU A 838 22.33 39.24 25.44
CA LEU A 838 22.86 37.88 25.46
C LEU A 838 22.54 37.19 24.15
N ARG A 839 23.56 36.66 23.48
CA ARG A 839 23.39 35.72 22.38
C ARG A 839 23.47 34.30 22.92
N VAL A 840 22.40 33.53 22.69
CA VAL A 840 22.27 32.15 23.12
C VAL A 840 22.19 31.25 21.89
N GLY A 841 23.04 30.24 21.81
CA GLY A 841 22.96 29.18 20.83
C GLY A 841 22.27 27.96 21.42
N LEU A 842 21.27 27.46 20.70
CA LEU A 842 20.46 26.31 21.09
C LEU A 842 20.61 25.20 20.05
N ARG A 843 20.78 23.95 20.49
CA ARG A 843 20.66 22.74 19.67
C ARG A 843 19.24 22.21 19.77
N ILE A 844 18.63 21.84 18.66
CA ILE A 844 17.27 21.26 18.65
C ILE A 844 17.37 19.74 18.87
N ASP A 845 16.76 19.24 19.94
CA ASP A 845 16.82 17.82 20.33
C ASP A 845 15.56 17.05 19.85
N SER A 846 14.39 17.69 19.86
CA SER A 846 13.13 17.08 19.41
C SER A 846 12.49 17.83 18.25
N SER A 847 11.62 17.16 17.48
CA SER A 847 10.93 17.73 16.31
C SER A 847 11.85 18.35 15.24
N ILE A 848 13.05 17.78 15.07
CA ILE A 848 14.10 18.33 14.19
C ILE A 848 13.63 18.50 12.73
N ASP A 849 12.90 17.53 12.19
CA ASP A 849 12.39 17.57 10.80
C ASP A 849 11.41 18.74 10.60
N ASP A 850 10.54 19.00 11.58
CA ASP A 850 9.56 20.08 11.50
C ASP A 850 10.24 21.44 11.70
N TYR A 851 11.22 21.53 12.61
CA TYR A 851 12.10 22.70 12.72
C TYR A 851 12.82 23.00 11.41
N GLN A 852 13.51 22.02 10.84
CA GLN A 852 14.25 22.17 9.60
C GLN A 852 13.34 22.61 8.45
N ARG A 853 12.13 22.04 8.35
CA ARG A 853 11.15 22.45 7.33
C ARG A 853 10.75 23.90 7.51
N GLN A 854 10.33 24.30 8.72
CA GLN A 854 9.86 25.65 8.98
C GLN A 854 10.97 26.70 8.82
N ALA A 855 12.15 26.42 9.35
CA ALA A 855 13.33 27.26 9.19
C ALA A 855 13.73 27.40 7.71
N ALA A 856 13.71 26.31 6.93
CA ALA A 856 14.02 26.37 5.50
C ALA A 856 13.00 27.20 4.71
N HIS A 857 11.70 27.04 4.98
CA HIS A 857 10.68 27.87 4.34
C HIS A 857 10.85 29.35 4.72
N PHE A 858 11.19 29.64 5.97
CA PHE A 858 11.47 31.01 6.40
C PHE A 858 12.71 31.58 5.70
N LEU A 859 13.82 30.83 5.65
CA LEU A 859 15.05 31.27 4.99
C LEU A 859 14.83 31.55 3.50
N MET A 860 14.04 30.73 2.80
CA MET A 860 13.69 31.03 1.41
C MET A 860 12.81 32.28 1.27
N PHE A 861 12.03 32.65 2.30
CA PHE A 861 11.25 33.88 2.30
C PHE A 861 12.10 35.11 2.66
N ASP A 862 12.98 34.99 3.66
CA ASP A 862 13.74 36.09 4.27
C ASP A 862 15.02 36.40 3.51
N SER A 863 15.89 35.41 3.35
CA SER A 863 17.22 35.60 2.79
C SER A 863 17.15 35.97 1.32
N GLY A 864 17.88 36.99 0.85
CA GLY A 864 17.81 37.54 -0.51
C GLY A 864 17.98 36.53 -1.67
N ASP A 865 18.20 37.00 -2.90
CA ASP A 865 18.21 36.18 -4.14
C ASP A 865 19.25 35.04 -4.20
N GLU A 866 20.07 34.89 -3.16
CA GLU A 866 21.19 33.96 -3.07
C GLU A 866 20.81 32.57 -2.56
N ILE A 867 19.86 32.44 -1.62
CA ILE A 867 19.58 31.12 -1.02
C ILE A 867 18.72 30.27 -1.95
N THR A 868 19.29 29.14 -2.36
CA THR A 868 18.60 28.14 -3.19
C THR A 868 18.18 26.90 -2.39
N LEU A 869 17.18 26.18 -2.89
CA LEU A 869 16.76 24.89 -2.32
C LEU A 869 17.92 23.89 -2.21
N ARG A 870 18.76 23.84 -3.25
CA ARG A 870 19.92 22.96 -3.31
C ARG A 870 20.93 23.29 -2.21
N GLU A 871 21.13 24.58 -1.93
CA GLU A 871 22.02 25.05 -0.89
C GLU A 871 21.52 24.71 0.51
N LEU A 872 20.24 24.98 0.79
CA LEU A 872 19.61 24.61 2.07
C LEU A 872 19.74 23.10 2.33
N ARG A 873 19.45 22.26 1.33
CA ARG A 873 19.61 20.81 1.43
C ARG A 873 21.06 20.39 1.66
N ARG A 874 22.03 21.06 1.00
CA ARG A 874 23.46 20.80 1.21
C ARG A 874 23.88 21.08 2.66
N HIS A 875 23.26 22.05 3.32
CA HIS A 875 23.53 22.40 4.72
C HIS A 875 22.62 21.64 5.71
N GLY A 876 21.95 20.57 5.25
CA GLY A 876 21.19 19.65 6.10
C GLY A 876 19.75 20.06 6.39
N PHE A 877 19.23 21.13 5.77
CA PHE A 877 17.82 21.48 5.94
C PHE A 877 16.90 20.54 5.16
N HIS A 878 15.88 20.02 5.83
CA HIS A 878 14.81 19.26 5.22
C HIS A 878 13.73 20.19 4.64
N ILE A 879 13.61 20.24 3.31
CA ILE A 879 12.57 21.02 2.63
C ILE A 879 11.98 20.23 1.46
N ASP A 880 10.67 20.01 1.57
CA ASP A 880 9.91 19.12 0.70
C ASP A 880 9.45 19.82 -0.59
N SER A 881 9.16 21.12 -0.51
CA SER A 881 8.43 21.87 -1.53
C SER A 881 8.82 23.35 -1.51
N VAL A 882 8.96 23.97 -2.69
CA VAL A 882 9.13 25.42 -2.83
C VAL A 882 7.88 26.09 -3.40
N ALA A 883 6.84 25.32 -3.79
CA ALA A 883 5.64 25.83 -4.45
C ALA A 883 4.99 27.03 -3.74
N ALA A 884 4.96 27.04 -2.40
CA ALA A 884 4.40 28.14 -1.61
C ALA A 884 5.13 29.49 -1.81
N HIS A 885 6.37 29.46 -2.30
CA HIS A 885 7.23 30.62 -2.51
C HIS A 885 7.32 31.04 -3.98
N LEU A 886 6.62 30.33 -4.87
CA LEU A 886 6.63 30.60 -6.30
C LEU A 886 5.50 31.54 -6.67
N LYS A 887 5.81 32.53 -7.52
CA LYS A 887 4.83 33.44 -8.13
C LYS A 887 4.81 33.20 -9.63
N CYS A 888 3.65 32.81 -10.15
CA CYS A 888 3.44 32.71 -11.59
C CYS A 888 2.87 34.03 -12.14
N ARG A 889 3.51 34.58 -13.18
CA ARG A 889 3.11 35.80 -13.88
C ARG A 889 3.08 35.56 -15.40
N TYR A 890 2.34 36.40 -16.10
CA TYR A 890 2.35 36.49 -17.56
C TYR A 890 3.24 37.67 -17.98
N PRO A 891 3.94 37.60 -19.12
CA PRO A 891 4.64 38.77 -19.64
C PRO A 891 3.63 39.88 -19.96
N GLN A 892 3.93 41.11 -19.54
CA GLN A 892 3.08 42.29 -19.74
C GLN A 892 3.64 43.22 -20.82
N ASN A 893 4.94 43.16 -21.08
CA ASN A 893 5.63 44.05 -22.03
C ASN A 893 6.80 43.32 -22.72
N GLU A 894 7.47 44.01 -23.65
CA GLU A 894 8.62 43.45 -24.39
C GLU A 894 9.82 43.14 -23.50
N ALA A 895 10.01 43.86 -22.39
CA ALA A 895 11.10 43.59 -21.46
C ALA A 895 10.92 42.24 -20.74
N ASP A 896 9.69 41.84 -20.43
CA ASP A 896 9.40 40.51 -19.88
C ASP A 896 9.71 39.40 -20.90
N LEU A 897 9.43 39.64 -22.20
CA LEU A 897 9.76 38.69 -23.27
C LEU A 897 11.27 38.55 -23.45
N ASP A 898 12.01 39.67 -23.45
CA ASP A 898 13.48 39.66 -23.46
C ASP A 898 14.04 38.92 -22.23
N GLN A 899 13.45 39.10 -21.04
CA GLN A 899 13.82 38.35 -19.85
C GLN A 899 13.60 36.84 -20.02
N ILE A 900 12.48 36.41 -20.62
CA ILE A 900 12.23 35.00 -20.95
C ILE A 900 13.32 34.48 -21.88
N PHE A 901 13.62 35.19 -22.96
CA PHE A 901 14.60 34.74 -23.95
C PHE A 901 16.02 34.63 -23.37
N ARG A 902 16.42 35.60 -22.56
CA ARG A 902 17.69 35.55 -21.79
C ARG A 902 17.72 34.35 -20.86
N PHE A 903 16.61 34.06 -20.18
CA PHE A 903 16.52 32.92 -19.27
C PHE A 903 16.60 31.58 -20.02
N ARG A 904 15.90 31.46 -21.16
CA ARG A 904 16.00 30.27 -22.04
C ARG A 904 17.44 30.04 -22.48
N LEU A 905 18.11 31.09 -22.97
CA LEU A 905 19.50 31.01 -23.43
C LEU A 905 20.44 30.61 -22.29
N LYS A 906 20.30 31.24 -21.11
CA LYS A 906 21.05 30.88 -19.90
C LYS A 906 20.93 29.40 -19.56
N VAL A 907 19.71 28.86 -19.54
CA VAL A 907 19.47 27.46 -19.19
C VAL A 907 20.04 26.50 -20.25
N MET A 908 19.94 26.84 -21.53
CA MET A 908 20.52 26.04 -22.62
C MET A 908 22.05 26.02 -22.56
N HIS A 909 22.69 27.18 -22.35
CA HIS A 909 24.13 27.26 -22.14
C HIS A 909 24.59 26.41 -20.95
N GLY A 910 23.84 26.44 -19.83
CA GLY A 910 24.13 25.59 -18.68
C GLY A 910 23.96 24.08 -18.93
N MET A 911 23.25 23.69 -19.99
CA MET A 911 23.17 22.31 -20.48
C MET A 911 24.26 21.98 -21.52
N GLY A 912 25.08 22.95 -21.92
CA GLY A 912 26.04 22.80 -23.02
C GLY A 912 25.42 22.90 -24.43
N GLU A 913 24.19 23.42 -24.53
CA GLU A 913 23.45 23.58 -25.80
C GLU A 913 23.43 25.05 -26.23
N CYS A 914 23.29 25.29 -27.55
CA CYS A 914 23.16 26.63 -28.15
C CYS A 914 24.32 27.60 -27.84
N LEU A 915 25.53 27.09 -27.57
CA LEU A 915 26.70 27.89 -27.17
C LEU A 915 27.13 28.93 -28.22
N ASP A 916 26.72 28.76 -29.47
CA ASP A 916 26.93 29.67 -30.59
C ASP A 916 25.94 30.85 -30.63
N ILE A 917 24.85 30.78 -29.85
CA ILE A 917 23.84 31.82 -29.75
C ILE A 917 24.21 32.77 -28.61
N THR A 918 24.60 34.00 -28.95
CA THR A 918 24.91 35.03 -27.94
C THR A 918 23.80 36.05 -27.74
N ASP A 919 22.96 36.26 -28.76
CA ASP A 919 21.82 37.18 -28.73
C ASP A 919 20.57 36.43 -28.23
N PRO A 920 20.01 36.81 -27.06
CA PRO A 920 18.78 36.22 -26.53
C PRO A 920 17.62 36.24 -27.52
N ASN A 921 17.48 37.27 -28.36
CA ASN A 921 16.35 37.39 -29.28
C ASN A 921 16.29 36.26 -30.32
N LYS A 922 17.40 35.56 -30.57
CA LYS A 922 17.43 34.36 -31.42
C LYS A 922 16.73 33.15 -30.78
N MET A 923 16.38 33.23 -29.49
CA MET A 923 15.54 32.23 -28.81
C MET A 923 14.04 32.44 -29.06
N ALA A 924 13.66 33.54 -29.72
CA ALA A 924 12.31 33.75 -30.21
C ALA A 924 12.06 32.90 -31.46
N ASP A 925 10.84 32.38 -31.61
CA ASP A 925 10.43 31.71 -32.83
C ASP A 925 9.00 32.09 -33.25
N LYS A 926 8.61 31.66 -34.45
CA LYS A 926 7.30 32.01 -35.03
C LYS A 926 6.09 31.52 -34.21
N TYR A 927 6.28 30.56 -33.29
CA TYR A 927 5.19 30.02 -32.47
C TYR A 927 4.92 30.89 -31.24
N ASP A 928 5.86 31.75 -30.84
CA ASP A 928 5.66 32.70 -29.73
C ASP A 928 4.44 33.60 -30.01
N ALA A 929 4.20 33.99 -31.28
CA ALA A 929 3.07 34.80 -31.72
C ALA A 929 1.68 34.17 -31.47
N PHE A 930 1.60 32.86 -31.27
CA PHE A 930 0.36 32.12 -30.99
C PHE A 930 0.37 31.47 -29.62
N SER A 931 1.24 31.94 -28.72
CA SER A 931 1.46 31.30 -27.43
C SER A 931 1.16 32.21 -26.25
N ARG A 932 0.83 31.59 -25.12
CA ARG A 932 0.88 32.26 -23.81
C ARG A 932 2.10 31.76 -23.07
N HIS A 933 3.01 32.67 -22.77
CA HIS A 933 4.15 32.39 -21.92
C HIS A 933 3.76 32.49 -20.45
N ILE A 934 4.39 31.68 -19.62
CA ILE A 934 4.37 31.83 -18.18
C ILE A 934 5.79 32.04 -17.65
N MET A 935 5.87 32.86 -16.60
CA MET A 935 7.10 33.18 -15.89
C MET A 935 6.88 32.79 -14.43
N ILE A 936 7.75 31.95 -13.89
CA ILE A 936 7.69 31.52 -12.49
C ILE A 936 8.87 32.14 -11.78
N PHE A 937 8.55 32.95 -10.79
CA PHE A 937 9.51 33.66 -9.97
C PHE A 937 9.61 33.02 -8.61
N HIS A 938 10.83 32.90 -8.09
CA HIS A 938 11.07 32.81 -6.66
C HIS A 938 11.52 34.21 -6.23
N LYS A 939 10.69 34.88 -5.42
CA LYS A 939 10.79 36.32 -5.16
C LYS A 939 10.75 37.13 -6.46
N ASP A 940 11.85 37.77 -6.84
CA ASP A 940 12.01 38.58 -8.04
C ASP A 940 12.91 37.90 -9.09
N LYS A 941 13.48 36.74 -8.76
CA LYS A 941 14.29 35.94 -9.67
C LYS A 941 13.43 35.02 -10.52
N LEU A 942 13.53 35.14 -11.84
CA LEU A 942 12.93 34.19 -12.78
C LEU A 942 13.64 32.83 -12.64
N VAL A 943 12.90 31.80 -12.22
CA VAL A 943 13.44 30.44 -11.97
C VAL A 943 12.91 29.41 -12.95
N SER A 944 11.82 29.73 -13.66
CA SER A 944 11.30 28.87 -14.71
C SER A 944 10.42 29.64 -15.70
N THR A 945 10.37 29.17 -16.94
CA THR A 945 9.45 29.65 -17.97
C THR A 945 8.96 28.48 -18.82
N ALA A 946 7.74 28.59 -19.33
CA ALA A 946 7.18 27.71 -20.35
C ALA A 946 6.23 28.50 -21.25
N ARG A 947 5.82 27.89 -22.37
CA ARG A 947 4.73 28.42 -23.18
C ARG A 947 3.66 27.38 -23.47
N VAL A 948 2.43 27.86 -23.65
CA VAL A 948 1.30 27.12 -24.19
C VAL A 948 1.03 27.64 -25.60
N VAL A 949 1.26 26.84 -26.63
CA VAL A 949 0.97 27.20 -28.03
C VAL A 949 -0.46 26.77 -28.36
N PHE A 950 -1.25 27.73 -28.86
CA PHE A 950 -2.64 27.50 -29.28
C PHE A 950 -2.68 27.23 -30.77
N ASN A 951 -2.96 25.98 -31.14
CA ASN A 951 -3.01 25.62 -32.55
C ASN A 951 -4.31 26.05 -33.25
N ASP A 952 -5.42 26.21 -32.51
CA ASP A 952 -6.76 26.51 -33.02
C ASP A 952 -7.18 25.65 -34.23
N GLY A 953 -6.75 24.38 -34.26
CA GLY A 953 -6.97 23.45 -35.39
C GLY A 953 -6.07 23.67 -36.60
N GLN A 954 -5.18 24.66 -36.59
CA GLN A 954 -4.26 24.96 -37.69
C GLN A 954 -2.93 24.19 -37.53
N ARG A 955 -2.64 23.29 -38.47
CA ARG A 955 -1.37 22.54 -38.50
C ARG A 955 -0.14 23.45 -38.56
N SER A 956 -0.22 24.59 -39.25
CA SER A 956 0.89 25.56 -39.35
C SER A 956 1.35 26.15 -38.02
N ARG A 957 0.52 26.06 -36.97
CA ARG A 957 0.79 26.56 -35.62
C ARG A 957 1.34 25.50 -34.67
N VAL A 958 1.53 24.27 -35.12
CA VAL A 958 2.04 23.18 -34.30
C VAL A 958 3.55 23.06 -34.45
N GLU A 959 4.29 23.32 -33.37
CA GLU A 959 5.75 23.33 -33.38
C GLU A 959 6.31 21.94 -33.65
N HIS A 960 5.72 20.88 -33.09
CA HIS A 960 6.17 19.51 -33.31
C HIS A 960 6.11 19.06 -34.78
N LEU A 961 5.25 19.64 -35.62
CA LEU A 961 5.21 19.33 -37.05
C LEU A 961 6.45 19.84 -37.80
N HIS A 962 7.10 20.91 -37.31
CA HIS A 962 8.36 21.38 -37.85
C HIS A 962 9.49 20.36 -37.65
N TYR A 963 9.43 19.61 -36.55
CA TYR A 963 10.32 18.50 -36.24
C TYR A 963 9.87 17.16 -36.85
N LYS A 964 8.95 17.21 -37.83
CA LYS A 964 8.38 16.04 -38.53
C LYS A 964 7.72 15.02 -37.60
N ALA A 965 7.20 15.46 -36.45
CA ALA A 965 6.44 14.57 -35.57
C ALA A 965 5.09 14.21 -36.19
N GLU A 966 4.71 12.94 -36.14
CA GLU A 966 3.39 12.48 -36.58
C GLU A 966 2.37 12.64 -35.45
N ILE A 967 1.39 13.53 -35.65
CA ILE A 967 0.25 13.72 -34.74
C ILE A 967 -0.99 13.10 -35.41
N PRO A 968 -1.62 12.09 -34.79
CA PRO A 968 -2.84 11.48 -35.31
C PRO A 968 -3.99 12.47 -35.46
N ASP A 969 -4.80 12.28 -36.50
CA ASP A 969 -5.92 13.17 -36.83
C ASP A 969 -6.94 13.26 -35.68
N TYR A 970 -7.19 12.17 -34.95
CA TYR A 970 -8.12 12.19 -33.81
C TYR A 970 -7.70 13.18 -32.70
N ILE A 971 -6.41 13.52 -32.57
CA ILE A 971 -5.96 14.52 -31.60
C ILE A 971 -6.26 15.93 -32.11
N PHE A 972 -6.16 16.16 -33.43
CA PHE A 972 -6.58 17.42 -34.05
C PHE A 972 -8.08 17.66 -33.90
N ASP A 973 -8.89 16.62 -34.04
CA ASP A 973 -10.36 16.71 -33.92
C ASP A 973 -10.81 17.13 -32.52
N GLU A 974 -10.06 16.75 -31.48
CA GLU A 974 -10.42 16.98 -30.07
C GLU A 974 -10.00 18.36 -29.52
N LYS A 975 -9.32 19.19 -30.32
CA LYS A 975 -8.66 20.45 -29.93
C LYS A 975 -7.63 20.28 -28.80
N PHE A 976 -6.38 20.62 -29.08
CA PHE A 976 -5.29 20.51 -28.11
C PHE A 976 -4.46 21.78 -28.06
N VAL A 977 -3.71 21.93 -26.98
CA VAL A 977 -2.61 22.90 -26.88
C VAL A 977 -1.29 22.18 -26.74
N GLU A 978 -0.22 22.84 -27.15
CA GLU A 978 1.13 22.32 -26.99
C GLU A 978 1.82 22.99 -25.80
N PHE A 979 2.42 22.21 -24.91
CA PHE A 979 3.36 22.75 -23.93
C PHE A 979 4.78 22.58 -24.46
N SER A 980 5.47 23.69 -24.64
CA SER A 980 6.85 23.69 -25.10
C SER A 980 7.69 24.75 -24.38
N ARG A 981 9.00 24.74 -24.67
CA ARG A 981 9.98 25.67 -24.09
C ARG A 981 9.93 25.75 -22.56
N GLY A 982 9.72 24.59 -21.91
CA GLY A 982 9.71 24.47 -20.45
C GLY A 982 11.11 24.39 -19.87
N TYR A 983 11.62 25.50 -19.37
CA TYR A 983 12.95 25.62 -18.79
C TYR A 983 12.88 25.86 -17.28
N VAL A 984 13.76 25.18 -16.54
CA VAL A 984 13.93 25.35 -15.09
C VAL A 984 15.40 25.60 -14.81
N ASP A 985 15.66 26.63 -14.00
CA ASP A 985 17.00 26.99 -13.55
C ASP A 985 17.64 25.79 -12.84
N GLU A 986 18.93 25.56 -13.08
CA GLU A 986 19.63 24.37 -12.61
C GLU A 986 19.63 24.22 -11.09
N HIS A 987 19.61 25.32 -10.34
CA HIS A 987 19.58 25.30 -8.88
C HIS A 987 18.21 24.91 -8.32
N TYR A 988 17.17 24.92 -9.16
CA TYR A 988 15.80 24.55 -8.82
C TYR A 988 15.38 23.20 -9.41
N ARG A 989 16.24 22.50 -10.16
CA ARG A 989 15.94 21.17 -10.68
C ARG A 989 15.77 20.15 -9.55
N GLY A 990 14.82 19.23 -9.70
CA GLY A 990 14.46 18.27 -8.65
C GLY A 990 13.61 18.85 -7.51
N SER A 991 13.21 20.11 -7.61
CA SER A 991 12.11 20.70 -6.82
C SER A 991 10.75 20.48 -7.48
N ASP A 992 9.71 21.02 -6.89
CA ASP A 992 8.35 21.10 -7.41
C ASP A 992 8.09 22.33 -8.31
N VAL A 993 9.12 23.12 -8.67
CA VAL A 993 8.99 24.23 -9.64
C VAL A 993 8.43 23.73 -10.98
N TYR A 994 8.98 22.62 -11.49
CA TYR A 994 8.50 22.02 -12.75
C TYR A 994 7.03 21.58 -12.65
N LEU A 995 6.65 21.02 -11.50
CA LEU A 995 5.31 20.54 -11.26
C LEU A 995 4.31 21.72 -11.16
N THR A 996 4.70 22.79 -10.46
CA THR A 996 3.96 24.07 -10.40
C THR A 996 3.78 24.66 -11.79
N MET A 997 4.81 24.61 -12.63
CA MET A 997 4.73 25.02 -14.04
C MET A 997 3.68 24.21 -14.80
N VAL A 998 3.72 22.88 -14.72
CA VAL A 998 2.72 22.01 -15.36
C VAL A 998 1.30 22.32 -14.88
N TYR A 999 1.09 22.69 -13.62
CA TYR A 999 -0.24 23.10 -13.14
C TYR A 999 -0.75 24.36 -13.80
N HIS A 1000 0.10 25.38 -13.91
CA HIS A 1000 -0.28 26.63 -14.57
C HIS A 1000 -0.54 26.42 -16.06
N LEU A 1001 0.26 25.58 -16.73
CA LEU A 1001 0.02 25.20 -18.12
C LEU A 1001 -1.31 24.44 -18.26
N GLY A 1002 -1.58 23.46 -17.38
CA GLY A 1002 -2.83 22.71 -17.32
C GLY A 1002 -4.05 23.59 -17.05
N ARG A 1003 -3.91 24.59 -16.15
CA ARG A 1003 -4.92 25.61 -15.90
C ARG A 1003 -5.24 26.38 -17.17
N ILE A 1004 -4.21 26.90 -17.85
CA ILE A 1004 -4.36 27.68 -19.09
C ILE A 1004 -5.05 26.86 -20.17
N ALA A 1005 -4.66 25.59 -20.34
CA ALA A 1005 -5.29 24.67 -21.29
C ALA A 1005 -6.80 24.54 -21.02
N LEU A 1006 -7.17 24.20 -19.78
CA LEU A 1006 -8.56 23.94 -19.38
C LEU A 1006 -9.42 25.20 -19.36
N GLU A 1007 -8.89 26.34 -18.91
CA GLU A 1007 -9.59 27.63 -18.93
C GLU A 1007 -9.87 28.11 -20.36
N SER A 1008 -8.99 27.75 -21.30
CA SER A 1008 -9.14 28.06 -22.72
C SER A 1008 -9.97 27.02 -23.48
N GLY A 1009 -10.58 26.06 -22.78
CA GLY A 1009 -11.47 25.06 -23.38
C GLY A 1009 -10.76 23.92 -24.11
N ASN A 1010 -9.45 23.73 -23.88
CA ASN A 1010 -8.67 22.64 -24.47
C ASN A 1010 -8.49 21.53 -23.44
N ASP A 1011 -9.07 20.36 -23.71
CA ASP A 1011 -9.00 19.22 -22.82
C ASP A 1011 -7.74 18.39 -23.02
N TYR A 1012 -7.08 18.52 -24.18
CA TYR A 1012 -5.89 17.77 -24.52
C TYR A 1012 -4.64 18.66 -24.58
N VAL A 1013 -3.54 18.08 -24.12
CA VAL A 1013 -2.22 18.71 -24.13
C VAL A 1013 -1.24 17.78 -24.84
N ILE A 1014 -0.37 18.33 -25.68
CA ILE A 1014 0.74 17.62 -26.31
C ILE A 1014 2.06 18.19 -25.78
N ILE A 1015 3.03 17.31 -25.56
CA ILE A 1015 4.41 17.64 -25.19
C ILE A 1015 5.39 16.76 -25.96
N SER A 1016 6.65 17.17 -26.00
CA SER A 1016 7.78 16.28 -26.30
C SER A 1016 8.62 16.06 -25.05
N CYS A 1017 9.12 14.84 -24.90
CA CYS A 1017 10.08 14.49 -23.85
C CYS A 1017 10.95 13.31 -24.28
N ASN A 1018 12.09 13.14 -23.60
CA ASN A 1018 12.87 11.92 -23.73
C ASN A 1018 12.22 10.75 -22.94
N GLU A 1019 12.64 9.53 -23.25
CA GLU A 1019 12.09 8.32 -22.64
C GLU A 1019 12.28 8.27 -21.11
N ALA A 1020 13.41 8.80 -20.61
CA ALA A 1020 13.69 8.84 -19.19
C ALA A 1020 12.67 9.71 -18.43
N LEU A 1021 12.32 10.89 -18.96
CA LEU A 1021 11.33 11.79 -18.36
C LEU A 1021 9.92 11.23 -18.44
N LEU A 1022 9.56 10.56 -19.53
CA LEU A 1022 8.27 9.88 -19.62
C LEU A 1022 8.12 8.81 -18.53
N ASN A 1023 9.11 7.93 -18.42
CA ASN A 1023 9.07 6.79 -17.51
C ASN A 1023 9.17 7.22 -16.04
N LYS A 1024 10.01 8.21 -15.73
CA LYS A 1024 10.18 8.71 -14.35
C LYS A 1024 9.06 9.65 -13.92
N PHE A 1025 8.49 10.44 -14.84
CA PHE A 1025 7.60 11.53 -14.49
C PHE A 1025 6.27 11.47 -15.24
N TYR A 1026 6.22 11.82 -16.53
CA TYR A 1026 4.97 12.12 -17.22
C TYR A 1026 3.94 10.97 -17.23
N SER A 1027 4.39 9.72 -17.30
CA SER A 1027 3.49 8.55 -17.25
C SER A 1027 2.71 8.47 -15.94
N HIS A 1028 3.30 8.90 -14.81
CA HIS A 1028 2.63 8.97 -13.50
C HIS A 1028 1.54 10.04 -13.46
N PHE A 1029 1.61 11.03 -14.35
CA PHE A 1029 0.66 12.13 -14.47
C PHE A 1029 -0.34 11.93 -15.62
N GLY A 1030 -0.39 10.74 -16.22
CA GLY A 1030 -1.41 10.36 -17.21
C GLY A 1030 -1.04 10.64 -18.67
N PHE A 1031 0.18 11.09 -18.95
CA PHE A 1031 0.67 11.25 -20.31
C PHE A 1031 0.93 9.90 -20.97
N LYS A 1032 0.68 9.83 -22.28
CA LYS A 1032 0.85 8.63 -23.11
C LYS A 1032 1.62 9.00 -24.37
N VAL A 1033 2.44 8.08 -24.86
CA VAL A 1033 3.14 8.24 -26.15
C VAL A 1033 2.15 8.19 -27.30
N VAL A 1034 2.31 9.13 -28.22
CA VAL A 1034 1.59 9.23 -29.50
C VAL A 1034 2.48 8.83 -30.66
N GLY A 1035 3.74 9.25 -30.62
CA GLY A 1035 4.70 9.04 -31.69
C GLY A 1035 6.12 9.31 -31.23
N THR A 1036 7.07 9.15 -32.15
CA THR A 1036 8.48 9.41 -31.91
C THR A 1036 9.05 10.20 -33.06
N PHE A 1037 9.93 11.15 -32.79
CA PHE A 1037 10.62 11.91 -33.82
C PHE A 1037 12.09 12.09 -33.42
N SER A 1038 12.94 12.32 -34.41
CA SER A 1038 14.37 12.53 -34.21
C SER A 1038 14.74 13.91 -34.72
N ASN A 1039 15.35 14.71 -33.86
CA ASN A 1039 15.80 16.07 -34.17
C ASN A 1039 17.28 16.28 -33.81
N SER A 1040 17.94 15.28 -33.25
CA SER A 1040 19.37 15.21 -32.87
C SER A 1040 19.73 13.71 -32.65
N PRO A 1041 20.93 13.29 -32.20
CA PRO A 1041 21.19 11.86 -31.95
C PRO A 1041 20.22 11.23 -30.93
N ASP A 1042 19.50 12.04 -30.14
CA ASP A 1042 18.54 11.57 -29.15
C ASP A 1042 17.13 11.40 -29.73
N LYS A 1043 16.53 10.25 -29.38
CA LYS A 1043 15.15 9.93 -29.72
C LYS A 1043 14.17 10.69 -28.81
N TRP A 1044 13.31 11.52 -29.41
CA TRP A 1044 12.26 12.24 -28.70
C TRP A 1044 10.91 11.53 -28.84
N LEU A 1045 10.12 11.56 -27.76
CA LEU A 1045 8.78 11.00 -27.69
C LEU A 1045 7.77 12.15 -27.72
N LEU A 1046 6.83 12.07 -28.66
CA LEU A 1046 5.63 12.91 -28.65
C LEU A 1046 4.61 12.27 -27.70
N CYS A 1047 4.18 13.00 -26.69
CA CYS A 1047 3.23 12.53 -25.70
C CYS A 1047 1.97 13.42 -25.65
N TYR A 1048 0.84 12.83 -25.28
CA TYR A 1048 -0.40 13.56 -25.03
C TYR A 1048 -1.03 13.19 -23.69
N ALA A 1049 -1.86 14.09 -23.17
CA ALA A 1049 -2.66 13.86 -21.97
C ALA A 1049 -4.04 14.50 -22.13
N ASN A 1050 -5.09 13.82 -21.64
CA ASN A 1050 -6.40 14.45 -21.44
C ASN A 1050 -6.38 15.13 -20.07
N MET A 1051 -6.08 16.42 -20.07
CA MET A 1051 -5.88 17.21 -18.87
C MET A 1051 -7.15 17.28 -18.02
N ARG A 1052 -8.34 17.33 -18.63
CA ARG A 1052 -9.61 17.34 -17.88
C ARG A 1052 -9.80 16.03 -17.11
N ALA A 1053 -9.64 14.90 -17.78
CA ALA A 1053 -9.77 13.59 -17.15
C ALA A 1053 -8.71 13.36 -16.07
N ILE A 1054 -7.51 13.92 -16.25
CA ILE A 1054 -6.45 13.90 -15.23
C ILE A 1054 -6.87 14.71 -14.01
N VAL A 1055 -7.26 15.98 -14.17
CA VAL A 1055 -7.64 16.84 -13.03
C VAL A 1055 -8.88 16.30 -12.31
N GLU A 1056 -9.80 15.64 -13.00
CA GLU A 1056 -10.96 14.97 -12.39
C GLU A 1056 -10.63 13.61 -11.73
N GLY A 1057 -9.38 13.15 -11.80
CA GLY A 1057 -8.93 11.89 -11.19
C GLY A 1057 -9.37 10.63 -11.93
N ARG A 1058 -9.87 10.74 -13.17
CA ARG A 1058 -10.43 9.61 -13.93
C ARG A 1058 -9.39 8.65 -14.48
N ILE A 1059 -8.21 9.16 -14.85
CA ILE A 1059 -7.20 8.37 -15.59
C ILE A 1059 -5.82 8.33 -14.94
N VAL A 1060 -5.65 8.95 -13.78
CA VAL A 1060 -4.38 9.02 -13.05
C VAL A 1060 -4.44 8.17 -11.78
N ASN A 1061 -3.31 7.59 -11.40
CA ASN A 1061 -3.17 6.92 -10.12
C ASN A 1061 -3.54 7.91 -8.98
N PRO A 1062 -4.32 7.51 -7.96
CA PRO A 1062 -4.66 8.37 -6.82
C PRO A 1062 -3.47 9.10 -6.20
N THR A 1063 -2.30 8.47 -6.14
CA THR A 1063 -1.04 9.06 -5.67
C THR A 1063 -0.55 10.18 -6.57
N GLY A 1064 -0.49 9.95 -7.89
CA GLY A 1064 -0.07 10.96 -8.86
C GLY A 1064 -1.06 12.13 -8.93
N TRP A 1065 -2.35 11.83 -8.77
CA TRP A 1065 -3.40 12.84 -8.66
C TRP A 1065 -3.28 13.68 -7.39
N ALA A 1066 -3.03 13.06 -6.24
CA ALA A 1066 -2.88 13.74 -4.97
C ALA A 1066 -1.65 14.67 -4.93
N LEU A 1067 -0.52 14.21 -5.48
CA LEU A 1067 0.70 15.01 -5.53
C LEU A 1067 0.60 16.13 -6.56
N GLY A 1068 -0.14 15.86 -7.64
CA GLY A 1068 -0.30 16.68 -8.83
C GLY A 1068 -1.49 17.65 -8.79
N TYR A 1069 -2.67 17.09 -8.93
CA TYR A 1069 -3.79 17.83 -9.49
C TYR A 1069 -4.83 18.25 -8.48
N GLY A 1070 -4.68 17.90 -7.20
CA GLY A 1070 -5.65 18.24 -6.15
C GLY A 1070 -5.89 19.77 -6.03
N GLU A 1071 -4.82 20.56 -6.04
CA GLU A 1071 -4.93 22.03 -5.94
C GLU A 1071 -5.57 22.64 -7.20
N LEU A 1072 -5.14 22.21 -8.38
CA LEU A 1072 -5.72 22.65 -9.65
C LEU A 1072 -7.20 22.25 -9.77
N HIS A 1073 -7.56 21.05 -9.33
CA HIS A 1073 -8.94 20.59 -9.24
C HIS A 1073 -9.77 21.52 -8.36
N ASP A 1074 -9.30 21.80 -7.14
CA ASP A 1074 -9.99 22.67 -6.19
C ASP A 1074 -10.15 24.09 -6.74
N TYR A 1075 -9.12 24.62 -7.39
CA TYR A 1075 -9.18 25.92 -8.06
C TYR A 1075 -10.25 25.94 -9.17
N LEU A 1076 -10.20 24.98 -10.11
CA LEU A 1076 -11.13 24.94 -11.24
C LEU A 1076 -12.57 24.61 -10.80
N MET A 1077 -12.74 23.84 -9.73
CA MET A 1077 -14.04 23.60 -9.10
C MET A 1077 -14.63 24.89 -8.51
N LYS A 1078 -13.82 25.71 -7.82
CA LYS A 1078 -14.27 27.03 -7.33
C LYS A 1078 -14.70 27.96 -8.47
N GLN A 1079 -14.07 27.82 -9.63
CA GLN A 1079 -14.41 28.58 -10.84
C GLN A 1079 -15.56 27.97 -11.67
N ASN A 1080 -16.21 26.89 -11.21
CA ASN A 1080 -17.24 26.15 -11.95
C ASN A 1080 -16.79 25.66 -13.34
N LYS A 1081 -15.48 25.40 -13.52
CA LYS A 1081 -14.89 24.89 -14.78
C LYS A 1081 -14.84 23.36 -14.83
N LEU A 1082 -15.12 22.68 -13.72
CA LEU A 1082 -15.21 21.23 -13.59
C LEU A 1082 -16.60 20.82 -13.08
N ASN A 1083 -17.06 19.65 -13.54
CA ASN A 1083 -18.31 19.06 -13.06
C ASN A 1083 -18.06 18.33 -11.73
N ARG A 1084 -18.90 18.55 -10.72
CA ARG A 1084 -18.90 17.79 -9.45
C ARG A 1084 -19.15 16.30 -9.73
N LYS A 1085 -18.09 15.51 -9.91
CA LYS A 1085 -18.16 14.04 -10.07
C LYS A 1085 -17.47 13.30 -8.91
N LEU A 1086 -17.97 12.09 -8.64
CA LEU A 1086 -17.64 11.22 -7.51
C LEU A 1086 -16.14 10.90 -7.35
N ILE A 1087 -15.44 10.68 -8.47
CA ILE A 1087 -14.06 10.17 -8.47
C ILE A 1087 -13.10 11.20 -7.88
N GLY A 1088 -13.13 12.46 -8.32
CA GLY A 1088 -12.28 13.52 -7.75
C GLY A 1088 -12.55 13.76 -6.25
N THR A 1089 -13.80 13.62 -5.82
CA THR A 1089 -14.18 13.79 -4.40
C THR A 1089 -13.72 12.62 -3.53
N MET A 1090 -13.85 11.38 -4.03
CA MET A 1090 -13.31 10.18 -3.36
C MET A 1090 -11.79 10.17 -3.33
N SER A 1091 -11.12 10.56 -4.44
CA SER A 1091 -9.66 10.69 -4.50
C SER A 1091 -9.14 11.72 -3.50
N LYS A 1092 -9.86 12.83 -3.28
CA LYS A 1092 -9.56 13.83 -2.24
C LYS A 1092 -9.73 13.28 -0.81
N GLY A 1093 -10.80 12.52 -0.57
CA GLY A 1093 -11.02 11.81 0.70
C GLY A 1093 -9.92 10.78 1.00
N MET A 1094 -9.53 9.99 -0.01
CA MET A 1094 -8.40 9.06 0.09
C MET A 1094 -7.08 9.80 0.29
N GLN A 1095 -6.87 10.94 -0.37
CA GLN A 1095 -5.65 11.75 -0.25
C GLN A 1095 -5.41 12.25 1.17
N ASN A 1096 -6.41 12.82 1.85
CA ASN A 1096 -6.21 13.32 3.21
C ASN A 1096 -5.76 12.19 4.17
N ASN A 1097 -6.18 10.97 3.90
CA ASN A 1097 -5.83 9.78 4.69
C ASN A 1097 -4.53 9.11 4.22
N LEU A 1098 -4.18 9.19 2.93
CA LEU A 1098 -3.01 8.53 2.33
C LEU A 1098 -1.79 9.43 2.19
N LYS A 1099 -1.95 10.77 2.21
CA LYS A 1099 -0.84 11.73 2.04
C LYS A 1099 0.33 11.46 3.00
N PRO A 1100 0.13 11.18 4.30
CA PRO A 1100 1.23 10.83 5.20
C PRO A 1100 1.95 9.53 4.79
N LEU A 1101 1.20 8.51 4.39
CA LEU A 1101 1.73 7.20 3.97
C LEU A 1101 2.48 7.27 2.63
N ILE A 1102 1.96 8.05 1.69
CA ILE A 1102 2.55 8.28 0.36
C ILE A 1102 3.85 9.06 0.49
N LEU A 1103 3.85 10.15 1.28
CA LEU A 1103 5.06 10.92 1.56
C LEU A 1103 6.12 10.02 2.20
N ASN A 1104 5.76 9.15 3.14
CA ASN A 1104 6.68 8.15 3.71
C ASN A 1104 7.21 7.12 2.69
N LYS A 1105 6.40 6.69 1.71
CA LYS A 1105 6.86 5.74 0.67
C LYS A 1105 7.80 6.41 -0.34
N ILE A 1106 7.54 7.66 -0.70
CA ILE A 1106 8.42 8.46 -1.57
C ILE A 1106 9.72 8.80 -0.84
N LYS A 1107 9.68 9.06 0.47
CA LYS A 1107 10.88 9.20 1.32
C LYS A 1107 11.78 7.96 1.19
N LYS A 1108 11.22 6.75 1.28
CA LYS A 1108 11.98 5.49 1.13
C LYS A 1108 12.55 5.27 -0.27
N SER A 1109 11.88 5.73 -1.33
CA SER A 1109 12.37 5.55 -2.70
C SER A 1109 13.32 6.64 -3.19
N ARG A 1110 13.46 7.75 -2.45
CA ARG A 1110 14.45 8.82 -2.72
C ARG A 1110 15.75 8.61 -1.93
N ALA A 1111 15.69 7.85 -0.84
CA ALA A 1111 16.86 7.42 -0.07
C ALA A 1111 17.59 6.23 -0.73
N SER A 1112 16.95 5.56 -1.70
CA SER A 1112 17.53 4.56 -2.62
C SER A 1112 17.81 5.18 -3.98
#